data_AF-A0A2T9ZAX8-F1
#
_entry.id   AF-A0A2T9ZAX8-F1
#
_cell.length_a   1.000
_cell.length_b   1.000
_cell.length_c   1.000
_cell.angle_alpha   90.00
_cell.angle_beta   90.00
_cell.angle_gamma   90.00
#
_symmetry.space_group_name_H-M   'P 1'
#
loop_
_entity.id
_entity.type
_entity.pdbx_description
1 polymer ?
#
loop_
_entity_poly.entity_id
_entity_poly.type
_entity_poly.pdbx_seq_one_letter_code
_entity_poly.pdbx_strand_id
1 'polypeptide(L)'
;MLLQLPEQLIVRIFAYSQNNEFRFANKSIFKSTNSLENNGEYLLARFGENDIFKANQDGLLNKKFLNERNVLNVLNLALFDNNTYNNILYHSLKNNWLKVVNKLIHSFRFGSEMVDIRSYFGRIDGDGIFLERIVDVNGGNGRNILATIDNKSFEIFLVLLKAHKLAEHIKQKTKARINLKMHEKVDASCLQEEHIDILFESKQIDCIELLVCKSENLELMDSILVKGVLNGATDVVKEVLDRITITNETGSHLLKIASKNGDLEIVRLLTDSGVDIHTEDDWALRWASYKGHFELVKYLVENGADIHAENDCALRWASTGGYLDIVKLLVENGANVQADDNRAFRNALRHGKIETMEYLLNNGSDTSLDFDQEIKFALGGGRSELIDYAFKCVISYKERNYDQTKQPTRDREYNFARRLVDYYFNLNNMEYILRSAFDSNDFKEVKYIIENVVKDKSKDKLGFELCTKEGSLDMCQYFIERDLSINTLNERVKIACNHGNLDVLKLLFRFGANIEDNKSIALSTACNRGHFEIVEYLLDSGIDIHADNEIALMSASKAGNVQMIKLLIENGVSLNENGERALVCTIENNKSDAAKFLFEQGVKLEADKESLLVKASNGYHSDLVRILIELGADIHCESDIALRKAIEHQNLKLVEYLVQKGADLQSNNNIALKIALAREEIAIVKFLVENGADVNAKCGNMPFLDPLAPKIKLAEIANQNVYTPLDSFCYYCGSKYYIIKQYSYYSDKNLISIDLTSNTPLCIASICRNKEIIEYLIQNGADVHANNDRALMWAKFGNDKDVISCLLRNGANVNADTDLVTVSKLKVKSGVLYDLFIENPT
;
A
#
# COMPACT_ATOMS: atom_id res chain seq x y z
N MET A 1 -35.90 -19.81 55.18
CA MET A 1 -37.16 -19.05 55.03
C MET A 1 -37.52 -18.79 53.58
N LEU A 2 -36.68 -18.13 52.77
CA LEU A 2 -37.00 -17.81 51.37
C LEU A 2 -37.32 -19.05 50.49
N LEU A 3 -36.66 -20.19 50.72
CA LEU A 3 -36.88 -21.45 49.95
C LEU A 3 -38.25 -22.13 50.18
N GLN A 4 -39.08 -21.63 51.10
CA GLN A 4 -40.43 -22.14 51.33
C GLN A 4 -41.50 -21.36 50.54
N LEU A 5 -41.11 -20.29 49.84
CA LEU A 5 -42.00 -19.54 48.97
C LEU A 5 -42.12 -20.24 47.60
N PRO A 6 -43.25 -20.03 46.87
CA PRO A 6 -43.35 -20.46 45.49
C PRO A 6 -42.19 -19.91 44.66
N GLU A 7 -41.65 -20.71 43.74
CA GLU A 7 -40.47 -20.36 42.93
C GLU A 7 -40.64 -19.00 42.23
N GLN A 8 -41.83 -18.71 41.72
CA GLN A 8 -42.18 -17.40 41.11
C GLN A 8 -42.01 -16.21 42.07
N LEU A 9 -42.37 -16.38 43.35
CA LEU A 9 -42.24 -15.35 44.38
C LEU A 9 -40.78 -15.16 44.79
N ILE A 10 -40.01 -16.26 44.89
CA ILE A 10 -38.57 -16.22 45.12
C ILE A 10 -37.90 -15.44 43.98
N VAL A 11 -38.18 -15.77 42.73
CA VAL A 11 -37.58 -15.11 41.57
C VAL A 11 -37.90 -13.62 41.53
N ARG A 12 -39.13 -13.21 41.85
CA ARG A 12 -39.49 -11.79 41.98
C ARG A 12 -38.73 -11.11 43.12
N ILE A 13 -38.68 -11.69 44.31
CA ILE A 13 -37.93 -11.13 45.45
C ILE A 13 -36.46 -10.91 45.09
N PHE A 14 -35.82 -11.88 44.42
CA PHE A 14 -34.41 -11.77 43.99
C PHE A 14 -34.22 -10.80 42.81
N ALA A 15 -35.20 -10.66 41.91
CA ALA A 15 -35.17 -9.64 40.87
C ALA A 15 -35.25 -8.22 41.48
N TYR A 16 -36.13 -8.01 42.46
CA TYR A 16 -36.40 -6.71 43.10
C TYR A 16 -35.38 -6.27 44.15
N SER A 17 -34.64 -7.19 44.79
CA SER A 17 -33.76 -6.88 45.93
C SER A 17 -32.49 -6.08 45.60
N GLN A 18 -32.11 -5.97 44.32
CA GLN A 18 -30.88 -5.30 43.84
C GLN A 18 -29.55 -5.77 44.46
N ASN A 19 -29.55 -6.87 45.21
CA ASN A 19 -28.34 -7.36 45.85
C ASN A 19 -27.63 -8.39 44.95
N ASN A 20 -26.44 -8.02 44.47
CA ASN A 20 -25.65 -8.84 43.54
C ASN A 20 -25.24 -10.17 44.16
N GLU A 21 -24.96 -10.23 45.47
CA GLU A 21 -24.55 -11.47 46.14
C GLU A 21 -25.69 -12.49 46.19
N PHE A 22 -26.93 -12.03 46.33
CA PHE A 22 -28.10 -12.90 46.32
C PHE A 22 -28.36 -13.52 44.94
N ARG A 23 -28.06 -12.82 43.84
CA ARG A 23 -28.25 -13.37 42.48
C ARG A 23 -27.38 -14.60 42.21
N PHE A 24 -26.21 -14.71 42.86
CA PHE A 24 -25.29 -15.84 42.69
C PHE A 24 -25.55 -17.01 43.65
N ALA A 25 -26.49 -16.88 44.59
CA ALA A 25 -26.75 -17.89 45.61
C ALA A 25 -27.31 -19.21 45.04
N ASN A 26 -27.90 -19.19 43.84
CA ASN A 26 -28.41 -20.39 43.18
C ASN A 26 -28.45 -20.22 41.65
N LYS A 27 -27.93 -21.20 40.90
CA LYS A 27 -27.85 -21.17 39.43
C LYS A 27 -29.22 -21.13 38.73
N SER A 28 -30.25 -21.75 39.30
CA SER A 28 -31.63 -21.69 38.80
C SER A 28 -32.21 -20.28 38.98
N ILE A 29 -31.99 -19.69 40.16
CA ILE A 29 -32.43 -18.33 40.49
C ILE A 29 -31.67 -17.28 39.67
N PHE A 30 -30.36 -17.46 39.45
CA PHE A 30 -29.58 -16.60 38.55
C PHE A 30 -30.13 -16.65 37.13
N LYS A 31 -30.41 -17.85 36.60
CA LYS A 31 -30.97 -18.00 35.24
C LYS A 31 -32.38 -17.41 35.12
N SER A 32 -33.23 -17.56 36.13
CA SER A 32 -34.60 -17.05 36.12
C SER A 32 -34.67 -15.54 36.38
N THR A 33 -33.84 -14.98 37.26
CA THR A 33 -33.71 -13.51 37.45
C THR A 33 -33.08 -12.82 36.24
N ASN A 34 -32.28 -13.54 35.47
CA ASN A 34 -31.71 -13.08 34.19
C ASN A 34 -32.61 -13.42 32.98
N SER A 35 -33.80 -13.98 33.21
CA SER A 35 -34.79 -14.22 32.15
C SER A 35 -35.38 -12.90 31.65
N LEU A 36 -35.77 -12.88 30.38
CA LEU A 36 -36.23 -11.68 29.67
C LEU A 36 -37.47 -11.06 30.31
N GLU A 37 -38.41 -11.89 30.75
CA GLU A 37 -39.69 -11.51 31.34
C GLU A 37 -39.50 -10.82 32.70
N ASN A 38 -38.68 -11.41 33.57
CA ASN A 38 -38.44 -10.88 34.91
C ASN A 38 -37.66 -9.55 34.92
N ASN A 39 -36.82 -9.31 33.90
CA ASN A 39 -36.13 -8.03 33.76
C ASN A 39 -37.10 -6.91 33.32
N GLY A 40 -38.05 -7.21 32.43
CA GLY A 40 -39.11 -6.26 32.05
C GLY A 40 -40.06 -5.94 33.21
N GLU A 41 -40.53 -6.96 33.93
CA GLU A 41 -41.36 -6.79 35.14
C GLU A 41 -40.64 -5.93 36.18
N TYR A 42 -39.35 -6.20 36.41
CA TYR A 42 -38.52 -5.44 37.34
C TYR A 42 -38.47 -3.95 37.00
N LEU A 43 -38.20 -3.62 35.72
CA LEU A 43 -38.11 -2.24 35.28
C LEU A 43 -39.46 -1.52 35.43
N LEU A 44 -40.57 -2.18 35.08
CA LEU A 44 -41.92 -1.64 35.24
C LEU A 44 -42.27 -1.37 36.70
N ALA A 45 -41.96 -2.28 37.62
CA ALA A 45 -42.26 -2.06 39.04
C ALA A 45 -41.30 -1.08 39.72
N ARG A 46 -40.06 -0.93 39.24
CA ARG A 46 -39.11 0.07 39.78
C ARG A 46 -39.44 1.49 39.35
N PHE A 47 -39.81 1.68 38.09
CA PHE A 47 -39.96 3.01 37.48
C PHE A 47 -41.42 3.39 37.22
N GLY A 48 -42.36 2.45 37.26
CA GLY A 48 -43.76 2.66 36.91
C GLY A 48 -44.00 2.70 35.40
N GLU A 49 -45.16 2.24 34.95
CA GLU A 49 -45.56 2.23 33.54
C GLU A 49 -45.54 3.63 32.89
N ASN A 50 -45.94 4.65 33.65
CA ASN A 50 -46.06 6.02 33.14
C ASN A 50 -44.73 6.79 33.12
N ASP A 51 -43.73 6.37 33.89
CA ASP A 51 -42.49 7.14 34.08
C ASP A 51 -41.24 6.43 33.50
N ILE A 52 -41.31 5.12 33.19
CA ILE A 52 -40.18 4.35 32.63
C ILE A 52 -39.64 4.91 31.30
N PHE A 53 -40.52 5.45 30.45
CA PHE A 53 -40.17 6.05 29.16
C PHE A 53 -40.43 7.56 29.09
N LYS A 54 -40.58 8.21 30.24
CA LYS A 54 -40.82 9.64 30.30
C LYS A 54 -39.52 10.39 30.03
N ALA A 55 -39.56 11.27 29.04
CA ALA A 55 -38.41 12.10 28.69
C ALA A 55 -38.12 13.11 29.80
N ASN A 56 -36.84 13.25 30.17
CA ASN A 56 -36.36 14.31 31.05
C ASN A 56 -36.50 15.69 30.35
N GLN A 57 -36.23 16.80 31.04
CA GLN A 57 -36.25 18.16 30.43
C GLN A 57 -35.40 18.31 29.16
N ASP A 58 -34.42 17.42 28.94
CA ASP A 58 -33.53 17.38 27.76
C ASP A 58 -33.97 16.39 26.66
N GLY A 59 -35.17 15.81 26.72
CA GLY A 59 -35.69 14.91 25.67
C GLY A 59 -35.02 13.53 25.60
N LEU A 60 -34.30 13.12 26.64
CA LEU A 60 -33.56 11.85 26.69
C LEU A 60 -34.20 10.90 27.71
N LEU A 61 -34.61 9.72 27.25
CA LEU A 61 -34.94 8.58 28.10
C LEU A 61 -33.77 8.25 29.06
N ASN A 62 -34.05 7.79 30.29
CA ASN A 62 -33.05 7.52 31.33
C ASN A 62 -31.92 6.57 30.87
N LYS A 63 -30.77 7.13 30.43
CA LYS A 63 -29.70 6.43 29.69
C LYS A 63 -29.07 5.23 30.42
N LYS A 64 -29.15 5.15 31.76
CA LYS A 64 -28.43 4.12 32.53
C LYS A 64 -28.91 2.68 32.25
N PHE A 65 -30.13 2.48 31.79
CA PHE A 65 -30.72 1.14 31.60
C PHE A 65 -31.43 0.95 30.26
N LEU A 66 -31.43 1.96 29.38
CA LEU A 66 -32.16 1.93 28.13
C LEU A 66 -31.30 1.30 27.01
N ASN A 67 -31.59 0.05 26.67
CA ASN A 67 -31.01 -0.65 25.52
C ASN A 67 -32.11 -1.42 24.77
N GLU A 68 -31.83 -1.82 23.52
CA GLU A 68 -32.78 -2.51 22.64
C GLU A 68 -33.50 -3.69 23.33
N ARG A 69 -32.75 -4.51 24.07
CA ARG A 69 -33.26 -5.69 24.78
C ARG A 69 -34.25 -5.31 25.88
N ASN A 70 -33.91 -4.34 26.72
CA ASN A 70 -34.76 -3.91 27.83
C ASN A 70 -36.05 -3.26 27.32
N VAL A 71 -35.96 -2.42 26.29
CA VAL A 71 -37.14 -1.80 25.67
C VAL A 71 -38.05 -2.85 25.07
N LEU A 72 -37.50 -3.83 24.33
CA LEU A 72 -38.29 -4.92 23.76
C LEU A 72 -39.01 -5.76 24.83
N ASN A 73 -38.37 -6.03 25.97
CA ASN A 73 -38.99 -6.75 27.08
C ASN A 73 -40.16 -5.97 27.68
N VAL A 74 -39.99 -4.68 27.93
CA VAL A 74 -41.03 -3.82 28.49
C VAL A 74 -42.22 -3.71 27.53
N LEU A 75 -41.97 -3.56 26.22
CA LEU A 75 -43.01 -3.50 25.18
C LEU A 75 -43.84 -4.79 25.07
N ASN A 76 -43.33 -5.93 25.55
CA ASN A 76 -44.09 -7.19 25.57
C ASN A 76 -44.97 -7.35 26.82
N LEU A 77 -44.78 -6.52 27.85
CA LEU A 77 -45.44 -6.65 29.16
C LEU A 77 -46.46 -5.55 29.46
N ALA A 78 -46.30 -4.36 28.87
CA ALA A 78 -47.15 -3.21 29.16
C ALA A 78 -47.59 -2.47 27.89
N LEU A 79 -48.70 -1.74 28.02
CA LEU A 79 -49.25 -0.87 26.98
C LEU A 79 -48.99 0.58 27.30
N PHE A 80 -48.67 1.37 26.29
CA PHE A 80 -48.32 2.78 26.43
C PHE A 80 -49.24 3.66 25.58
N ASP A 81 -49.24 4.96 25.85
CA ASP A 81 -49.89 5.92 24.97
C ASP A 81 -49.11 6.11 23.65
N ASN A 82 -49.76 6.70 22.64
CA ASN A 82 -49.16 6.87 21.31
C ASN A 82 -47.94 7.80 21.32
N ASN A 83 -47.89 8.80 22.21
CA ASN A 83 -46.73 9.68 22.29
C ASN A 83 -45.51 8.92 22.83
N THR A 84 -45.72 8.08 23.84
CA THR A 84 -44.68 7.19 24.37
C THR A 84 -44.18 6.23 23.29
N TYR A 85 -45.06 5.57 22.52
CA TYR A 85 -44.63 4.72 21.40
C TYR A 85 -43.85 5.48 20.32
N ASN A 86 -44.29 6.68 19.94
CA ASN A 86 -43.58 7.51 18.96
C ASN A 86 -42.20 7.98 19.48
N ASN A 87 -42.08 8.31 20.77
CA ASN A 87 -40.80 8.63 21.38
C ASN A 87 -39.86 7.41 21.37
N ILE A 88 -40.37 6.23 21.74
CA ILE A 88 -39.59 4.99 21.69
C ILE A 88 -39.15 4.70 20.25
N LEU A 89 -40.04 4.88 19.27
CA LEU A 89 -39.70 4.74 17.86
C LEU A 89 -38.54 5.67 17.50
N TYR A 90 -38.69 6.98 17.70
CA TYR A 90 -37.64 7.96 17.37
C TYR A 90 -36.29 7.65 18.04
N HIS A 91 -36.30 7.30 19.34
CA HIS A 91 -35.08 6.87 20.03
C HIS A 91 -34.49 5.58 19.45
N SER A 92 -35.33 4.63 19.05
CA SER A 92 -34.91 3.38 18.43
C SER A 92 -34.27 3.62 17.06
N LEU A 93 -34.80 4.56 16.27
CA LEU A 93 -34.21 4.97 14.98
C LEU A 93 -32.81 5.56 15.18
N LYS A 94 -32.65 6.48 16.14
CA LYS A 94 -31.37 7.13 16.47
C LYS A 94 -30.29 6.15 16.96
N ASN A 95 -30.70 5.06 17.62
CA ASN A 95 -29.78 4.07 18.19
C ASN A 95 -29.68 2.77 17.37
N ASN A 96 -30.25 2.74 16.16
CA ASN A 96 -30.25 1.58 15.26
C ASN A 96 -30.85 0.29 15.88
N TRP A 97 -31.97 0.40 16.60
CA TRP A 97 -32.64 -0.71 17.29
C TRP A 97 -33.68 -1.40 16.41
N LEU A 98 -33.20 -2.10 15.38
CA LEU A 98 -34.02 -2.74 14.35
C LEU A 98 -35.11 -3.65 14.91
N LYS A 99 -34.87 -4.41 16.00
CA LYS A 99 -35.86 -5.33 16.55
C LYS A 99 -37.02 -4.59 17.19
N VAL A 100 -36.73 -3.50 17.91
CA VAL A 100 -37.75 -2.64 18.52
C VAL A 100 -38.53 -1.91 17.43
N VAL A 101 -37.86 -1.36 16.42
CA VAL A 101 -38.53 -0.69 15.29
C VAL A 101 -39.46 -1.65 14.56
N ASN A 102 -38.98 -2.85 14.22
CA ASN A 102 -39.82 -3.88 13.60
C ASN A 102 -41.01 -4.26 14.48
N LYS A 103 -40.81 -4.43 15.79
CA LYS A 103 -41.92 -4.71 16.72
C LYS A 103 -42.97 -3.60 16.66
N LEU A 104 -42.57 -2.34 16.73
CA LEU A 104 -43.48 -1.20 16.74
C LEU A 104 -44.23 -1.03 15.42
N ILE A 105 -43.53 -1.07 14.29
CA ILE A 105 -44.13 -0.87 12.96
C ILE A 105 -45.15 -1.97 12.63
N HIS A 106 -44.91 -3.21 13.07
CA HIS A 106 -45.82 -4.34 12.83
C HIS A 106 -46.94 -4.46 13.88
N SER A 107 -46.95 -3.60 14.89
CA SER A 107 -47.95 -3.66 15.96
C SER A 107 -49.08 -2.64 15.77
N PHE A 108 -50.29 -3.08 16.09
CA PHE A 108 -51.52 -2.32 15.98
C PHE A 108 -52.31 -2.39 17.29
N ARG A 109 -53.18 -1.42 17.54
CA ARG A 109 -54.08 -1.39 18.69
C ARG A 109 -55.46 -1.92 18.28
N PHE A 110 -56.01 -2.80 19.11
CA PHE A 110 -57.40 -3.27 19.07
C PHE A 110 -58.04 -3.04 20.44
N GLY A 111 -58.90 -2.03 20.58
CA GLY A 111 -59.45 -1.66 21.89
C GLY A 111 -58.33 -1.38 22.90
N SER A 112 -58.27 -2.17 23.98
CA SER A 112 -57.25 -2.10 25.03
C SER A 112 -56.10 -3.11 24.85
N GLU A 113 -55.92 -3.69 23.67
CA GLU A 113 -54.85 -4.67 23.39
C GLU A 113 -53.91 -4.20 22.27
N MET A 114 -52.65 -4.63 22.34
CA MET A 114 -51.65 -4.47 21.27
C MET A 114 -51.46 -5.80 20.55
N VAL A 115 -51.50 -5.75 19.23
CA VAL A 115 -51.54 -6.89 18.32
C VAL A 115 -50.35 -6.78 17.37
N ASP A 116 -49.42 -7.74 17.42
CA ASP A 116 -48.39 -7.88 16.38
C ASP A 116 -48.98 -8.63 15.19
N ILE A 117 -49.12 -7.91 14.07
CA ILE A 117 -49.83 -8.37 12.88
C ILE A 117 -49.18 -9.59 12.23
N ARG A 118 -47.88 -9.82 12.45
CA ARG A 118 -47.16 -11.00 11.94
C ARG A 118 -47.59 -12.29 12.65
N SER A 119 -48.01 -12.17 13.91
CA SER A 119 -48.44 -13.28 14.76
C SER A 119 -49.97 -13.43 14.87
N TYR A 120 -50.72 -12.48 14.31
CA TYR A 120 -52.17 -12.39 14.44
C TYR A 120 -52.89 -13.31 13.46
N PHE A 121 -52.77 -14.63 13.65
CA PHE A 121 -53.53 -15.63 12.90
C PHE A 121 -54.27 -16.56 13.88
N GLY A 122 -55.61 -16.59 13.80
CA GLY A 122 -56.43 -17.67 14.37
C GLY A 122 -57.22 -17.40 15.65
N ARG A 123 -57.39 -16.15 16.10
CA ARG A 123 -58.08 -15.88 17.39
C ARG A 123 -59.43 -15.17 17.37
N ILE A 124 -59.96 -14.77 16.21
CA ILE A 124 -61.23 -14.03 16.22
C ILE A 124 -62.13 -14.47 15.06
N ASP A 125 -63.26 -15.08 15.42
CA ASP A 125 -64.45 -15.14 14.59
C ASP A 125 -65.22 -13.83 14.82
N GLY A 126 -65.17 -12.91 13.85
CA GLY A 126 -65.86 -11.63 13.94
C GLY A 126 -65.62 -10.76 12.71
N ASP A 127 -66.71 -10.28 12.10
CA ASP A 127 -66.66 -9.31 11.01
C ASP A 127 -66.47 -7.88 11.55
N GLY A 128 -65.54 -7.11 10.96
CA GLY A 128 -65.42 -5.66 11.21
C GLY A 128 -64.39 -5.22 12.25
N ILE A 129 -63.35 -6.02 12.50
CA ILE A 129 -62.24 -5.67 13.43
C ILE A 129 -61.48 -4.45 12.88
N PHE A 130 -61.40 -3.37 13.65
CA PHE A 130 -60.64 -2.17 13.31
C PHE A 130 -59.30 -2.11 14.06
N LEU A 131 -58.19 -2.06 13.32
CA LEU A 131 -56.83 -2.04 13.86
C LEU A 131 -56.17 -0.69 13.55
N GLU A 132 -55.81 0.04 14.60
CA GLU A 132 -55.12 1.33 14.49
C GLU A 132 -53.61 1.17 14.65
N ARG A 133 -52.82 1.87 13.83
CA ARG A 133 -51.36 1.91 13.99
C ARG A 133 -50.99 2.56 15.34
N ILE A 134 -50.05 1.97 16.07
CA ILE A 134 -49.60 2.51 17.37
C ILE A 134 -48.50 3.57 17.24
N VAL A 135 -47.84 3.60 16.09
CA VAL A 135 -46.79 4.56 15.74
C VAL A 135 -47.12 5.27 14.45
N ASP A 136 -46.58 6.47 14.32
CA ASP A 136 -46.58 7.26 13.10
C ASP A 136 -45.19 7.24 12.47
N VAL A 137 -45.08 6.63 11.28
CA VAL A 137 -43.81 6.57 10.53
C VAL A 137 -43.32 7.95 10.12
N ASN A 138 -44.23 8.91 9.87
CA ASN A 138 -43.93 10.30 9.52
C ASN A 138 -43.87 11.22 10.75
N GLY A 139 -43.93 10.65 11.96
CA GLY A 139 -43.97 11.38 13.22
C GLY A 139 -42.86 12.42 13.35
N GLY A 140 -43.20 13.55 13.99
CA GLY A 140 -42.27 14.66 14.21
C GLY A 140 -41.89 15.43 12.95
N ASN A 141 -42.78 15.47 11.95
CA ASN A 141 -42.59 16.14 10.64
C ASN A 141 -41.39 15.58 9.86
N GLY A 142 -41.32 14.25 9.71
CA GLY A 142 -40.25 13.60 8.94
C GLY A 142 -38.92 13.39 9.69
N ARG A 143 -38.82 13.79 10.97
CA ARG A 143 -37.63 13.52 11.80
C ARG A 143 -37.26 12.04 11.90
N ASN A 144 -38.23 11.15 11.77
CA ASN A 144 -37.99 9.71 11.78
C ASN A 144 -37.11 9.26 10.61
N ILE A 145 -37.41 9.71 9.38
CA ILE A 145 -36.61 9.34 8.20
C ILE A 145 -35.21 9.97 8.27
N LEU A 146 -35.10 11.24 8.69
CA LEU A 146 -33.82 11.92 8.89
C LEU A 146 -32.92 11.19 9.87
N ALA A 147 -33.46 10.82 11.05
CA ALA A 147 -32.71 10.11 12.07
C ALA A 147 -32.12 8.79 11.56
N THR A 148 -32.77 8.10 10.62
CA THR A 148 -32.21 6.88 10.03
C THR A 148 -31.08 7.15 9.04
N ILE A 149 -31.14 8.24 8.28
CA ILE A 149 -30.06 8.63 7.34
C ILE A 149 -28.85 9.14 8.13
N ASP A 150 -29.05 10.06 9.08
CA ASP A 150 -27.98 10.70 9.87
C ASP A 150 -27.14 9.67 10.65
N ASN A 151 -27.81 8.65 11.20
CA ASN A 151 -27.15 7.58 11.95
C ASN A 151 -26.75 6.38 11.07
N LYS A 152 -26.89 6.49 9.75
CA LYS A 152 -26.56 5.45 8.76
C LYS A 152 -27.27 4.10 9.03
N SER A 153 -28.48 4.17 9.58
CA SER A 153 -29.35 3.03 9.90
C SER A 153 -30.17 2.59 8.67
N PHE A 154 -29.51 2.26 7.56
CA PHE A 154 -30.15 2.05 6.26
C PHE A 154 -31.11 0.86 6.21
N GLU A 155 -30.86 -0.20 6.99
CA GLU A 155 -31.81 -1.32 7.10
C GLU A 155 -33.14 -0.87 7.71
N ILE A 156 -33.08 0.01 8.71
CA ILE A 156 -34.29 0.59 9.33
C ILE A 156 -34.97 1.57 8.37
N PHE A 157 -34.20 2.38 7.65
CA PHE A 157 -34.70 3.26 6.59
C PHE A 157 -35.54 2.49 5.56
N LEU A 158 -35.03 1.34 5.08
CA LEU A 158 -35.76 0.45 4.17
C LEU A 158 -37.07 -0.07 4.77
N VAL A 159 -37.08 -0.42 6.06
CA VAL A 159 -38.29 -0.87 6.75
C VAL A 159 -39.33 0.26 6.79
N LEU A 160 -38.92 1.50 7.07
CA LEU A 160 -39.83 2.66 7.07
C LEU A 160 -40.43 2.90 5.68
N LEU A 161 -39.61 2.90 4.61
CA LEU A 161 -40.09 3.07 3.24
C LEU A 161 -41.11 1.99 2.84
N LYS A 162 -40.95 0.76 3.34
CA LYS A 162 -41.85 -0.37 3.04
C LYS A 162 -43.07 -0.46 3.96
N ALA A 163 -43.15 0.36 5.03
CA ALA A 163 -44.16 0.24 6.07
C ALA A 163 -45.61 0.30 5.55
N HIS A 164 -45.86 1.17 4.55
CA HIS A 164 -47.17 1.33 3.91
C HIS A 164 -47.71 0.06 3.23
N LYS A 165 -46.84 -0.92 2.89
CA LYS A 165 -47.23 -2.18 2.23
C LYS A 165 -47.37 -3.38 3.15
N LEU A 166 -47.04 -3.25 4.43
CA LEU A 166 -46.90 -4.39 5.35
C LEU A 166 -48.14 -5.29 5.46
N ALA A 167 -49.34 -4.73 5.25
CA ALA A 167 -50.59 -5.47 5.37
C ALA A 167 -51.22 -5.91 4.04
N GLU A 168 -50.62 -5.60 2.89
CA GLU A 168 -51.12 -6.08 1.57
C GLU A 168 -51.10 -7.63 1.50
N HIS A 169 -50.08 -8.26 2.08
CA HIS A 169 -49.95 -9.71 2.16
C HIS A 169 -50.88 -10.35 3.21
N ILE A 170 -51.41 -9.55 4.14
CA ILE A 170 -52.20 -10.03 5.29
C ILE A 170 -53.69 -10.06 4.91
N LYS A 171 -54.17 -9.08 4.13
CA LYS A 171 -55.51 -9.07 3.55
C LYS A 171 -55.80 -10.28 2.64
N GLN A 172 -54.76 -10.88 2.04
CA GLN A 172 -54.91 -12.06 1.17
C GLN A 172 -55.06 -13.38 1.93
N LYS A 173 -54.67 -13.45 3.23
CA LYS A 173 -54.59 -14.70 4.00
C LYS A 173 -55.75 -14.96 4.95
N THR A 174 -56.65 -13.99 5.19
CA THR A 174 -57.73 -14.12 6.18
C THR A 174 -59.12 -14.08 5.54
N LYS A 175 -60.06 -14.89 6.07
CA LYS A 175 -61.49 -14.85 5.69
C LYS A 175 -62.26 -13.71 6.41
N ALA A 176 -61.73 -13.19 7.51
CA ALA A 176 -62.36 -12.14 8.31
C ALA A 176 -62.18 -10.75 7.67
N ARG A 177 -63.23 -9.91 7.70
CA ARG A 177 -63.14 -8.49 7.32
C ARG A 177 -62.35 -7.70 8.36
N ILE A 178 -61.02 -7.71 8.25
CA ILE A 178 -60.12 -6.88 9.06
C ILE A 178 -59.90 -5.55 8.36
N ASN A 179 -60.25 -4.44 9.03
CA ASN A 179 -59.99 -3.10 8.56
C ASN A 179 -58.73 -2.55 9.26
N LEU A 180 -57.63 -2.50 8.50
CA LEU A 180 -56.32 -2.03 8.95
C LEU A 180 -56.09 -0.60 8.50
N LYS A 181 -55.88 0.30 9.46
CA LYS A 181 -55.41 1.65 9.18
C LYS A 181 -53.92 1.60 8.83
N MET A 182 -53.62 1.48 7.54
CA MET A 182 -52.26 1.34 7.01
C MET A 182 -51.35 2.50 7.45
N HIS A 183 -50.05 2.22 7.50
CA HIS A 183 -49.05 3.28 7.53
C HIS A 183 -49.15 4.11 6.26
N GLU A 184 -48.99 5.42 6.40
CA GLU A 184 -48.86 6.31 5.26
C GLU A 184 -47.53 6.06 4.54
N LYS A 185 -47.44 6.47 3.26
CA LYS A 185 -46.14 6.51 2.60
C LYS A 185 -45.25 7.50 3.34
N VAL A 186 -43.95 7.26 3.26
CA VAL A 186 -43.01 8.16 3.93
C VAL A 186 -43.07 9.52 3.24
N ASP A 187 -43.31 10.56 4.02
CA ASP A 187 -43.24 11.95 3.56
C ASP A 187 -41.76 12.37 3.53
N ALA A 188 -41.25 12.63 2.33
CA ALA A 188 -39.86 12.98 2.09
C ALA A 188 -39.63 14.50 2.00
N SER A 189 -40.64 15.33 2.26
CA SER A 189 -40.53 16.81 2.20
C SER A 189 -39.48 17.41 3.15
N CYS A 190 -39.08 16.68 4.19
CA CYS A 190 -38.05 17.13 5.13
C CYS A 190 -36.61 16.85 4.65
N LEU A 191 -36.42 16.08 3.58
CA LEU A 191 -35.08 15.75 3.08
C LEU A 191 -34.42 16.96 2.44
N GLN A 192 -33.11 17.05 2.62
CA GLN A 192 -32.24 18.07 2.00
C GLN A 192 -31.13 17.38 1.20
N GLU A 193 -30.41 18.14 0.37
CA GLU A 193 -29.36 17.59 -0.51
C GLU A 193 -28.30 16.77 0.25
N GLU A 194 -27.92 17.20 1.44
CA GLU A 194 -26.96 16.51 2.32
C GLU A 194 -27.39 15.06 2.64
N HIS A 195 -28.69 14.81 2.76
CA HIS A 195 -29.22 13.48 3.05
C HIS A 195 -29.12 12.57 1.82
N ILE A 196 -29.29 13.15 0.62
CA ILE A 196 -29.09 12.44 -0.64
C ILE A 196 -27.60 12.13 -0.84
N ASP A 197 -26.71 13.07 -0.47
CA ASP A 197 -25.26 12.84 -0.48
C ASP A 197 -24.88 11.65 0.40
N ILE A 198 -25.36 11.62 1.65
CA ILE A 198 -25.09 10.50 2.57
C ILE A 198 -25.50 9.16 1.95
N LEU A 199 -26.65 9.10 1.27
CA LEU A 199 -27.14 7.86 0.65
C LEU A 199 -26.24 7.39 -0.51
N PHE A 200 -25.82 8.29 -1.40
CA PHE A 200 -24.92 7.97 -2.51
C PHE A 200 -23.49 7.64 -2.01
N GLU A 201 -22.92 8.42 -1.10
CA GLU A 201 -21.61 8.17 -0.50
C GLU A 201 -21.57 6.83 0.24
N SER A 202 -22.67 6.45 0.87
CA SER A 202 -22.82 5.17 1.57
C SER A 202 -23.19 4.01 0.64
N LYS A 203 -23.26 4.24 -0.68
CA LYS A 203 -23.59 3.26 -1.73
C LYS A 203 -24.93 2.55 -1.52
N GLN A 204 -25.93 3.26 -0.98
CA GLN A 204 -27.24 2.71 -0.67
C GLN A 204 -28.23 2.88 -1.82
N ILE A 205 -27.92 2.27 -2.97
CA ILE A 205 -28.69 2.44 -4.21
C ILE A 205 -30.14 1.93 -4.04
N ASP A 206 -30.34 0.76 -3.44
CA ASP A 206 -31.67 0.21 -3.16
C ASP A 206 -32.53 1.14 -2.28
N CYS A 207 -31.89 1.86 -1.36
CA CYS A 207 -32.56 2.83 -0.49
C CYS A 207 -33.04 4.03 -1.30
N ILE A 208 -32.21 4.53 -2.21
CA ILE A 208 -32.53 5.67 -3.08
C ILE A 208 -33.62 5.27 -4.08
N GLU A 209 -33.50 4.10 -4.71
CA GLU A 209 -34.50 3.57 -5.63
C GLU A 209 -35.87 3.47 -4.94
N LEU A 210 -35.92 2.88 -3.74
CA LEU A 210 -37.16 2.79 -2.97
C LEU A 210 -37.65 4.14 -2.47
N LEU A 211 -36.76 5.06 -2.10
CA LEU A 211 -37.12 6.42 -1.71
C LEU A 211 -37.85 7.12 -2.87
N VAL A 212 -37.25 7.13 -4.06
CA VAL A 212 -37.89 7.64 -5.28
C VAL A 212 -39.20 6.91 -5.52
N CYS A 213 -39.19 5.58 -5.46
CA CYS A 213 -40.35 4.76 -5.81
C CYS A 213 -41.56 4.91 -4.88
N LYS A 214 -41.32 5.05 -3.57
CA LYS A 214 -42.30 4.74 -2.51
C LYS A 214 -42.55 5.86 -1.50
N SER A 215 -41.90 7.00 -1.64
CA SER A 215 -42.18 8.20 -0.83
C SER A 215 -43.22 9.13 -1.49
N GLU A 216 -43.70 10.11 -0.74
CA GLU A 216 -44.51 11.24 -1.22
C GLU A 216 -43.79 12.57 -0.96
N ASN A 217 -44.11 13.61 -1.73
CA ASN A 217 -43.54 14.96 -1.62
C ASN A 217 -42.00 15.03 -1.72
N LEU A 218 -41.38 14.17 -2.52
CA LEU A 218 -39.94 14.22 -2.78
C LEU A 218 -39.61 15.32 -3.80
N GLU A 219 -39.16 16.48 -3.32
CA GLU A 219 -38.83 17.65 -4.15
C GLU A 219 -37.41 17.60 -4.77
N LEU A 220 -36.56 16.63 -4.36
CA LEU A 220 -35.14 16.55 -4.73
C LEU A 220 -34.86 15.67 -5.96
N MET A 221 -35.86 15.45 -6.83
CA MET A 221 -35.74 14.52 -7.98
C MET A 221 -34.61 14.93 -8.94
N ASP A 222 -34.44 16.22 -9.22
CA ASP A 222 -33.35 16.71 -10.09
C ASP A 222 -31.96 16.44 -9.48
N SER A 223 -31.80 16.67 -8.17
CA SER A 223 -30.55 16.40 -7.45
C SER A 223 -30.23 14.91 -7.43
N ILE A 224 -31.25 14.06 -7.22
CA ILE A 224 -31.10 12.60 -7.28
C ILE A 224 -30.74 12.14 -8.70
N LEU A 225 -31.32 12.75 -9.74
CA LEU A 225 -30.98 12.42 -11.13
C LEU A 225 -29.51 12.72 -11.43
N VAL A 226 -29.04 13.93 -11.11
CA VAL A 226 -27.63 14.33 -11.32
C VAL A 226 -26.68 13.40 -10.59
N LYS A 227 -26.94 13.13 -9.30
CA LYS A 227 -26.11 12.21 -8.49
C LYS A 227 -26.19 10.77 -8.99
N GLY A 228 -27.36 10.33 -9.47
CA GLY A 228 -27.57 9.02 -10.08
C GLY A 228 -26.69 8.82 -11.31
N VAL A 229 -26.67 9.81 -12.21
CA VAL A 229 -25.80 9.80 -13.40
C VAL A 229 -24.31 9.84 -13.01
N LEU A 230 -23.92 10.70 -12.06
CA LEU A 230 -22.52 10.76 -11.59
C LEU A 230 -22.01 9.44 -11.00
N ASN A 231 -22.89 8.65 -10.38
CA ASN A 231 -22.55 7.37 -9.74
C ASN A 231 -22.83 6.14 -10.62
N GLY A 232 -23.31 6.31 -11.86
CA GLY A 232 -23.68 5.18 -12.72
C GLY A 232 -24.87 4.36 -12.22
N ALA A 233 -25.76 4.96 -11.42
CA ALA A 233 -26.91 4.29 -10.81
C ALA A 233 -28.09 4.19 -11.78
N THR A 234 -27.97 3.34 -12.79
CA THR A 234 -28.93 3.21 -13.92
C THR A 234 -30.38 3.03 -13.48
N ASP A 235 -30.66 2.17 -12.50
CA ASP A 235 -32.02 1.90 -12.03
C ASP A 235 -32.64 3.14 -11.36
N VAL A 236 -31.85 3.88 -10.57
CA VAL A 236 -32.29 5.14 -9.96
C VAL A 236 -32.56 6.20 -11.03
N VAL A 237 -31.65 6.33 -12.01
CA VAL A 237 -31.82 7.26 -13.13
C VAL A 237 -33.12 6.97 -13.87
N LYS A 238 -33.35 5.70 -14.24
CA LYS A 238 -34.57 5.27 -14.91
C LYS A 238 -35.83 5.63 -14.11
N GLU A 239 -35.89 5.27 -12.84
CA GLU A 239 -37.06 5.54 -11.99
C GLU A 239 -37.32 7.03 -11.80
N VAL A 240 -36.29 7.88 -11.81
CA VAL A 240 -36.45 9.33 -11.76
C VAL A 240 -36.98 9.86 -13.09
N LEU A 241 -36.42 9.42 -14.22
CA LEU A 241 -36.83 9.83 -15.57
C LEU A 241 -38.27 9.43 -15.92
N ASP A 242 -38.77 8.31 -15.40
CA ASP A 242 -40.17 7.91 -15.54
C ASP A 242 -41.16 8.89 -14.87
N ARG A 243 -40.68 9.82 -14.03
CA ARG A 243 -41.50 10.71 -13.20
C ARG A 243 -41.32 12.19 -13.49
N ILE A 244 -40.22 12.58 -14.12
CA ILE A 244 -39.92 13.99 -14.42
C ILE A 244 -39.62 14.17 -15.89
N THR A 245 -39.89 15.38 -16.40
CA THR A 245 -39.40 15.79 -17.72
C THR A 245 -38.14 16.63 -17.52
N ILE A 246 -37.04 16.22 -18.14
CA ILE A 246 -35.76 16.94 -18.04
C ILE A 246 -35.81 18.19 -18.92
N THR A 247 -35.25 19.30 -18.44
CA THR A 247 -35.01 20.48 -19.28
C THR A 247 -33.81 20.23 -20.20
N ASN A 248 -33.73 20.96 -21.32
CA ASN A 248 -32.61 20.82 -22.26
C ASN A 248 -31.25 21.13 -21.62
N GLU A 249 -31.18 22.11 -20.71
CA GLU A 249 -29.93 22.48 -20.03
C GLU A 249 -29.44 21.37 -19.09
N THR A 250 -30.34 20.83 -18.26
CA THR A 250 -30.04 19.70 -17.37
C THR A 250 -29.72 18.44 -18.18
N GLY A 251 -30.51 18.15 -19.23
CA GLY A 251 -30.30 17.02 -20.13
C GLY A 251 -28.93 17.06 -20.80
N SER A 252 -28.53 18.20 -21.35
CA SER A 252 -27.18 18.42 -21.90
C SER A 252 -26.11 18.12 -20.86
N HIS A 253 -26.23 18.67 -19.64
CA HIS A 253 -25.26 18.43 -18.58
C HIS A 253 -25.13 16.93 -18.20
N LEU A 254 -26.25 16.23 -18.07
CA LEU A 254 -26.27 14.80 -17.75
C LEU A 254 -25.67 13.94 -18.87
N LEU A 255 -26.02 14.26 -20.13
CA LEU A 255 -25.51 13.55 -21.30
C LEU A 255 -23.98 13.64 -21.37
N LYS A 256 -23.41 14.81 -21.05
CA LYS A 256 -21.94 14.97 -20.97
C LYS A 256 -21.30 14.07 -19.92
N ILE A 257 -21.87 14.02 -18.73
CA ILE A 257 -21.33 13.22 -17.62
C ILE A 257 -21.37 11.74 -18.01
N ALA A 258 -22.54 11.24 -18.43
CA ALA A 258 -22.72 9.85 -18.84
C ALA A 258 -21.78 9.48 -20.00
N SER A 259 -21.63 10.36 -21.00
CA SER A 259 -20.77 10.10 -22.16
C SER A 259 -19.28 10.09 -21.82
N LYS A 260 -18.85 10.97 -20.90
CA LYS A 260 -17.48 10.99 -20.40
C LYS A 260 -17.16 9.72 -19.58
N ASN A 261 -18.12 9.23 -18.81
CA ASN A 261 -17.98 8.01 -18.00
C ASN A 261 -18.06 6.74 -18.84
N GLY A 262 -18.74 6.78 -20.00
CA GLY A 262 -18.95 5.62 -20.87
C GLY A 262 -20.23 4.84 -20.52
N ASP A 263 -21.15 5.45 -19.78
CA ASP A 263 -22.36 4.81 -19.28
C ASP A 263 -23.42 4.69 -20.38
N LEU A 264 -23.24 3.73 -21.29
CA LEU A 264 -24.10 3.52 -22.47
C LEU A 264 -25.59 3.44 -22.12
N GLU A 265 -25.95 2.70 -21.07
CA GLU A 265 -27.35 2.55 -20.65
C GLU A 265 -27.96 3.87 -20.16
N ILE A 266 -27.18 4.70 -19.45
CA ILE A 266 -27.65 6.02 -19.02
C ILE A 266 -27.79 6.96 -20.21
N VAL A 267 -26.86 6.91 -21.17
CA VAL A 267 -26.98 7.68 -22.41
C VAL A 267 -28.25 7.28 -23.16
N ARG A 268 -28.55 5.98 -23.30
CA ARG A 268 -29.81 5.49 -23.89
C ARG A 268 -31.03 6.05 -23.19
N LEU A 269 -31.09 5.95 -21.86
CA LEU A 269 -32.21 6.46 -21.06
C LEU A 269 -32.42 7.97 -21.25
N LEU A 270 -31.33 8.75 -21.30
CA LEU A 270 -31.40 10.19 -21.53
C LEU A 270 -31.90 10.51 -22.95
N THR A 271 -31.38 9.82 -23.98
CA THR A 271 -31.83 10.02 -25.36
C THR A 271 -33.27 9.59 -25.58
N ASP A 272 -33.69 8.48 -24.97
CA ASP A 272 -35.08 7.98 -25.00
C ASP A 272 -36.04 8.95 -24.30
N SER A 273 -35.54 9.69 -23.31
CA SER A 273 -36.27 10.77 -22.62
C SER A 273 -36.29 12.09 -23.40
N GLY A 274 -35.75 12.12 -24.62
CA GLY A 274 -35.77 13.28 -25.51
C GLY A 274 -34.61 14.26 -25.35
N VAL A 275 -33.53 13.88 -24.65
CA VAL A 275 -32.30 14.70 -24.60
C VAL A 275 -31.61 14.69 -25.96
N ASP A 276 -31.37 15.89 -26.50
CA ASP A 276 -30.74 16.07 -27.81
C ASP A 276 -29.25 15.66 -27.79
N ILE A 277 -28.89 14.71 -28.68
CA ILE A 277 -27.53 14.19 -28.84
C ILE A 277 -26.56 15.24 -29.41
N HIS A 278 -27.08 16.25 -30.10
CA HIS A 278 -26.31 17.32 -30.75
C HIS A 278 -25.96 18.46 -29.79
N THR A 279 -26.34 18.35 -28.52
CA THR A 279 -26.03 19.36 -27.51
C THR A 279 -24.54 19.63 -27.43
N GLU A 280 -24.19 20.92 -27.48
CA GLU A 280 -22.81 21.41 -27.49
C GLU A 280 -21.92 20.82 -28.59
N ASP A 281 -22.45 20.79 -29.82
CA ASP A 281 -21.71 20.35 -31.01
C ASP A 281 -21.21 18.91 -30.80
N ASP A 282 -22.17 18.00 -30.57
CA ASP A 282 -21.97 16.56 -30.37
C ASP A 282 -20.88 16.21 -29.34
N TRP A 283 -20.86 16.96 -28.22
CA TRP A 283 -19.90 16.76 -27.12
C TRP A 283 -19.83 15.31 -26.64
N ALA A 284 -20.98 14.62 -26.62
CA ALA A 284 -21.10 13.22 -26.27
C ALA A 284 -20.18 12.33 -27.12
N LEU A 285 -20.27 12.45 -28.46
CA LEU A 285 -19.47 11.68 -29.41
C LEU A 285 -17.98 11.98 -29.25
N ARG A 286 -17.65 13.28 -29.13
CA ARG A 286 -16.26 13.72 -28.97
C ARG A 286 -15.64 13.13 -27.71
N TRP A 287 -16.27 13.27 -26.55
CA TRP A 287 -15.71 12.74 -25.30
C TRP A 287 -15.68 11.23 -25.21
N ALA A 288 -16.71 10.53 -25.71
CA ALA A 288 -16.70 9.08 -25.81
C ALA A 288 -15.50 8.59 -26.66
N SER A 289 -15.22 9.29 -27.77
CA SER A 289 -14.06 9.03 -28.63
C SER A 289 -12.73 9.31 -27.95
N TYR A 290 -12.63 10.41 -27.18
CA TYR A 290 -11.44 10.74 -26.40
C TYR A 290 -11.15 9.76 -25.27
N LYS A 291 -12.18 9.15 -24.70
CA LYS A 291 -12.06 8.19 -23.58
C LYS A 291 -11.96 6.74 -24.02
N GLY A 292 -12.19 6.45 -25.30
CA GLY A 292 -12.06 5.09 -25.83
C GLY A 292 -13.30 4.22 -25.65
N HIS A 293 -14.47 4.82 -25.46
CA HIS A 293 -15.73 4.08 -25.18
C HIS A 293 -16.37 3.58 -26.47
N PHE A 294 -15.82 2.53 -27.07
CA PHE A 294 -16.21 2.04 -28.41
C PHE A 294 -17.72 1.79 -28.59
N GLU A 295 -18.35 1.02 -27.69
CA GLU A 295 -19.80 0.71 -27.80
C GLU A 295 -20.67 1.96 -27.71
N LEU A 296 -20.25 2.95 -26.91
CA LEU A 296 -20.94 4.23 -26.81
C LEU A 296 -20.75 5.07 -28.07
N VAL A 297 -19.53 5.16 -28.61
CA VAL A 297 -19.28 5.86 -29.88
C VAL A 297 -20.11 5.25 -31.00
N LYS A 298 -20.15 3.92 -31.09
CA LYS A 298 -20.96 3.19 -32.05
C LYS A 298 -22.44 3.55 -31.92
N TYR A 299 -22.98 3.50 -30.71
CA TYR A 299 -24.37 3.90 -30.45
C TYR A 299 -24.65 5.35 -30.88
N LEU A 300 -23.78 6.30 -30.53
CA LEU A 300 -23.97 7.72 -30.87
C LEU A 300 -23.95 7.94 -32.39
N VAL A 301 -23.02 7.32 -33.11
CA VAL A 301 -22.95 7.38 -34.58
C VAL A 301 -24.20 6.75 -35.21
N GLU A 302 -24.65 5.59 -34.73
CA GLU A 302 -25.87 4.92 -35.20
C GLU A 302 -27.14 5.74 -34.95
N ASN A 303 -27.15 6.59 -33.92
CA ASN A 303 -28.25 7.50 -33.60
C ASN A 303 -28.10 8.88 -34.26
N GLY A 304 -27.14 9.05 -35.18
CA GLY A 304 -27.03 10.22 -36.03
C GLY A 304 -26.18 11.35 -35.48
N ALA A 305 -25.33 11.12 -34.47
CA ALA A 305 -24.37 12.12 -34.00
C ALA A 305 -23.48 12.63 -35.15
N ASP A 306 -23.22 13.94 -35.18
CA ASP A 306 -22.42 14.57 -36.23
C ASP A 306 -20.93 14.23 -36.06
N ILE A 307 -20.42 13.37 -36.93
CA ILE A 307 -19.02 12.97 -36.99
C ILE A 307 -18.09 14.15 -37.30
N HIS A 308 -18.60 15.17 -38.00
CA HIS A 308 -17.83 16.34 -38.42
C HIS A 308 -17.83 17.48 -37.38
N ALA A 309 -18.51 17.29 -36.24
CA ALA A 309 -18.56 18.27 -35.16
C ALA A 309 -17.16 18.73 -34.71
N GLU A 310 -17.04 20.04 -34.49
CA GLU A 310 -15.77 20.76 -34.28
C GLU A 310 -14.62 20.34 -35.25
N ASN A 311 -14.90 20.15 -36.55
CA ASN A 311 -13.91 19.76 -37.58
C ASN A 311 -13.29 18.38 -37.27
N ASP A 312 -14.17 17.36 -37.28
CA ASP A 312 -13.87 15.93 -37.06
C ASP A 312 -13.16 15.66 -35.72
N CYS A 313 -13.55 16.39 -34.68
CA CYS A 313 -12.89 16.38 -33.39
C CYS A 313 -12.87 14.98 -32.74
N ALA A 314 -13.93 14.20 -32.93
CA ALA A 314 -14.02 12.81 -32.50
C ALA A 314 -12.85 11.95 -33.05
N LEU A 315 -12.55 12.06 -34.35
CA LEU A 315 -11.45 11.34 -34.99
C LEU A 315 -10.09 11.81 -34.43
N ARG A 316 -9.90 13.12 -34.27
CA ARG A 316 -8.66 13.70 -33.73
C ARG A 316 -8.38 13.22 -32.30
N TRP A 317 -9.43 13.15 -31.47
CA TRP A 317 -9.33 12.74 -30.08
C TRP A 317 -9.16 11.22 -29.93
N ALA A 318 -9.88 10.40 -30.71
CA ALA A 318 -9.65 8.95 -30.76
C ALA A 318 -8.21 8.62 -31.17
N SER A 319 -7.66 9.36 -32.14
CA SER A 319 -6.28 9.20 -32.62
C SER A 319 -5.22 9.59 -31.58
N THR A 320 -5.56 10.45 -30.62
CA THR A 320 -4.68 10.79 -29.49
C THR A 320 -4.48 9.60 -28.55
N GLY A 321 -5.57 8.88 -28.24
CA GLY A 321 -5.54 7.65 -27.43
C GLY A 321 -4.99 6.43 -28.19
N GLY A 322 -5.07 6.46 -29.52
CA GLY A 322 -4.75 5.31 -30.38
C GLY A 322 -5.85 4.26 -30.37
N TYR A 323 -7.11 4.66 -30.17
CA TYR A 323 -8.26 3.76 -30.15
C TYR A 323 -8.62 3.36 -31.58
N LEU A 324 -7.85 2.41 -32.14
CA LEU A 324 -7.91 2.03 -33.55
C LEU A 324 -9.32 1.64 -34.01
N ASP A 325 -10.08 0.92 -33.19
CA ASP A 325 -11.43 0.48 -33.55
C ASP A 325 -12.41 1.67 -33.67
N ILE A 326 -12.26 2.69 -32.83
CA ILE A 326 -13.02 3.94 -32.93
C ILE A 326 -12.58 4.72 -34.17
N VAL A 327 -11.27 4.81 -34.42
CA VAL A 327 -10.72 5.49 -35.61
C VAL A 327 -11.26 4.84 -36.89
N LYS A 328 -11.26 3.51 -36.97
CA LYS A 328 -11.84 2.75 -38.08
C LYS A 328 -13.31 3.07 -38.25
N LEU A 329 -14.10 2.94 -37.19
CA LEU A 329 -15.53 3.21 -37.21
C LEU A 329 -15.83 4.63 -37.73
N LEU A 330 -15.12 5.65 -37.22
CA LEU A 330 -15.34 7.04 -37.63
C LEU A 330 -14.96 7.27 -39.11
N VAL A 331 -13.80 6.75 -39.55
CA VAL A 331 -13.34 6.87 -40.95
C VAL A 331 -14.27 6.13 -41.92
N GLU A 332 -14.73 4.93 -41.55
CA GLU A 332 -15.69 4.14 -42.33
C GLU A 332 -17.06 4.83 -42.44
N ASN A 333 -17.44 5.64 -41.45
CA ASN A 333 -18.64 6.48 -41.47
C ASN A 333 -18.39 7.88 -42.04
N GLY A 334 -17.24 8.11 -42.69
CA GLY A 334 -16.99 9.32 -43.50
C GLY A 334 -16.18 10.42 -42.82
N ALA A 335 -15.61 10.21 -41.63
CA ALA A 335 -14.75 11.20 -40.99
C ALA A 335 -13.57 11.62 -41.91
N ASN A 336 -13.32 12.92 -41.98
CA ASN A 336 -12.25 13.48 -42.81
C ASN A 336 -10.88 13.29 -42.14
N VAL A 337 -10.08 12.34 -42.64
CA VAL A 337 -8.72 12.07 -42.11
C VAL A 337 -7.77 13.27 -42.21
N GLN A 338 -8.05 14.22 -43.10
CA GLN A 338 -7.24 15.42 -43.32
C GLN A 338 -7.73 16.65 -42.54
N ALA A 339 -8.80 16.51 -41.75
CA ALA A 339 -9.35 17.59 -40.95
C ALA A 339 -8.29 18.25 -40.06
N ASP A 340 -8.40 19.57 -39.94
CA ASP A 340 -7.54 20.41 -39.09
C ASP A 340 -6.03 20.20 -39.38
N ASP A 341 -5.67 20.16 -40.67
CA ASP A 341 -4.28 19.97 -41.11
C ASP A 341 -3.72 18.61 -40.64
N ASN A 342 -4.42 17.53 -41.01
CA ASN A 342 -4.13 16.14 -40.64
C ASN A 342 -3.96 15.92 -39.12
N ARG A 343 -4.74 16.62 -38.29
CA ARG A 343 -4.53 16.61 -36.84
C ARG A 343 -4.68 15.22 -36.22
N ALA A 344 -5.53 14.37 -36.80
CA ALA A 344 -5.66 12.97 -36.41
C ALA A 344 -4.31 12.22 -36.54
N PHE A 345 -3.68 12.29 -37.72
CA PHE A 345 -2.36 11.68 -37.95
C PHE A 345 -1.28 12.30 -37.06
N ARG A 346 -1.25 13.64 -36.94
CA ARG A 346 -0.32 14.35 -36.06
C ARG A 346 -0.45 13.93 -34.60
N ASN A 347 -1.67 13.77 -34.10
CA ASN A 347 -1.92 13.30 -32.74
C ASN A 347 -1.44 11.86 -32.55
N ALA A 348 -1.72 10.97 -33.51
CA ALA A 348 -1.24 9.60 -33.48
C ALA A 348 0.30 9.54 -33.48
N LEU A 349 0.96 10.33 -34.34
CA LEU A 349 2.42 10.47 -34.40
C LEU A 349 3.03 11.00 -33.12
N ARG A 350 2.52 12.14 -32.62
CA ARG A 350 2.96 12.76 -31.38
C ARG A 350 2.88 11.79 -30.19
N HIS A 351 1.87 10.91 -30.20
CA HIS A 351 1.63 9.93 -29.15
C HIS A 351 2.09 8.50 -29.52
N GLY A 352 2.89 8.34 -30.58
CA GLY A 352 3.52 7.07 -30.98
C GLY A 352 2.53 5.93 -31.21
N LYS A 353 1.34 6.22 -31.72
CA LYS A 353 0.27 5.24 -31.97
C LYS A 353 0.44 4.62 -33.36
N ILE A 354 1.42 3.73 -33.51
CA ILE A 354 1.87 3.21 -34.81
C ILE A 354 0.73 2.62 -35.65
N GLU A 355 -0.08 1.73 -35.09
CA GLU A 355 -1.18 1.07 -35.82
C GLU A 355 -2.24 2.09 -36.29
N THR A 356 -2.49 3.13 -35.49
CA THR A 356 -3.39 4.23 -35.86
C THR A 356 -2.78 5.10 -36.95
N MET A 357 -1.48 5.40 -36.86
CA MET A 357 -0.75 6.13 -37.90
C MET A 357 -0.79 5.38 -39.24
N GLU A 358 -0.47 4.08 -39.24
CA GLU A 358 -0.51 3.22 -40.42
C GLU A 358 -1.90 3.24 -41.07
N TYR A 359 -2.95 3.05 -40.26
CA TYR A 359 -4.32 3.08 -40.76
C TYR A 359 -4.67 4.45 -41.38
N LEU A 360 -4.31 5.56 -40.73
CA LEU A 360 -4.57 6.91 -41.24
C LEU A 360 -3.76 7.25 -42.50
N LEU A 361 -2.52 6.77 -42.62
CA LEU A 361 -1.72 6.86 -43.85
C LEU A 361 -2.38 6.12 -45.01
N ASN A 362 -2.84 4.89 -44.74
CA ASN A 362 -3.51 4.06 -45.71
C ASN A 362 -4.86 4.63 -46.17
N ASN A 363 -5.51 5.44 -45.34
CA ASN A 363 -6.79 6.09 -45.63
C ASN A 363 -6.67 7.54 -46.12
N GLY A 364 -5.48 7.97 -46.55
CA GLY A 364 -5.34 9.21 -47.30
C GLY A 364 -4.75 10.38 -46.54
N SER A 365 -4.10 10.17 -45.39
CA SER A 365 -3.34 11.25 -44.74
C SER A 365 -2.28 11.83 -45.70
N ASP A 366 -2.23 13.16 -45.80
CA ASP A 366 -1.23 13.88 -46.58
C ASP A 366 0.15 13.86 -45.88
N THR A 367 1.09 13.10 -46.43
CA THR A 367 2.46 13.02 -45.93
C THR A 367 3.37 14.14 -46.41
N SER A 368 2.87 15.07 -47.24
CA SER A 368 3.64 16.23 -47.72
C SER A 368 3.80 17.32 -46.66
N LEU A 369 2.92 17.35 -45.66
CA LEU A 369 2.97 18.31 -44.56
C LEU A 369 4.25 18.19 -43.73
N ASP A 370 4.58 19.29 -43.05
CA ASP A 370 5.63 19.33 -42.04
C ASP A 370 5.11 18.71 -40.73
N PHE A 371 5.87 17.73 -40.22
CA PHE A 371 5.61 17.00 -38.98
C PHE A 371 6.78 17.11 -38.00
N ASP A 372 7.75 18.01 -38.25
CA ASP A 372 8.99 18.09 -37.47
C ASP A 372 8.73 18.29 -35.98
N GLN A 373 7.70 19.04 -35.60
CA GLN A 373 7.34 19.24 -34.19
C GLN A 373 6.81 17.95 -33.55
N GLU A 374 5.90 17.25 -34.23
CA GLU A 374 5.36 15.97 -33.77
C GLU A 374 6.44 14.90 -33.70
N ILE A 375 7.31 14.81 -34.70
CA ILE A 375 8.46 13.91 -34.73
C ILE A 375 9.39 14.24 -33.55
N LYS A 376 9.77 15.50 -33.35
CA LYS A 376 10.61 15.92 -32.22
C LYS A 376 9.99 15.52 -30.88
N PHE A 377 8.68 15.71 -30.72
CA PHE A 377 7.99 15.32 -29.49
C PHE A 377 7.96 13.79 -29.30
N ALA A 378 7.70 13.03 -30.37
CA ALA A 378 7.69 11.58 -30.33
C ALA A 378 9.08 11.02 -29.96
N LEU A 379 10.14 11.55 -30.56
CA LEU A 379 11.52 11.13 -30.33
C LEU A 379 12.07 11.58 -28.97
N GLY A 380 11.74 12.79 -28.53
CA GLY A 380 12.10 13.28 -27.19
C GLY A 380 11.49 12.46 -26.06
N GLY A 381 10.39 11.73 -26.33
CA GLY A 381 9.78 10.77 -25.41
C GLY A 381 10.45 9.40 -25.36
N GLY A 382 11.55 9.16 -26.11
CA GLY A 382 12.27 7.89 -26.11
C GLY A 382 11.53 6.73 -26.79
N ARG A 383 10.64 7.02 -27.75
CA ARG A 383 9.80 6.01 -28.42
C ARG A 383 10.58 5.27 -29.50
N SER A 384 11.35 4.25 -29.10
CA SER A 384 12.14 3.40 -30.01
C SER A 384 11.28 2.68 -31.05
N GLU A 385 10.05 2.29 -30.70
CA GLU A 385 9.10 1.60 -31.59
C GLU A 385 8.78 2.39 -32.88
N LEU A 386 8.71 3.72 -32.79
CA LEU A 386 8.46 4.56 -33.96
C LEU A 386 9.66 4.59 -34.92
N ILE A 387 10.87 4.54 -34.37
CA ILE A 387 12.11 4.47 -35.14
C ILE A 387 12.29 3.10 -35.78
N ASP A 388 12.03 2.03 -35.03
CA ASP A 388 12.03 0.65 -35.52
C ASP A 388 11.02 0.47 -36.67
N TYR A 389 9.79 0.97 -36.51
CA TYR A 389 8.79 1.03 -37.58
C TYR A 389 9.34 1.74 -38.83
N ALA A 390 9.98 2.90 -38.65
CA ALA A 390 10.51 3.68 -39.77
C ALA A 390 11.64 2.94 -40.50
N PHE A 391 12.58 2.32 -39.78
CA PHE A 391 13.65 1.53 -40.38
C PHE A 391 13.10 0.30 -41.10
N LYS A 392 12.15 -0.42 -40.51
CA LYS A 392 11.47 -1.55 -41.16
C LYS A 392 10.81 -1.15 -42.48
N CYS A 393 10.12 -0.01 -42.51
CA CYS A 393 9.52 0.52 -43.74
C CYS A 393 10.58 0.83 -44.81
N VAL A 394 11.67 1.49 -44.43
CA VAL A 394 12.74 1.86 -45.37
C VAL A 394 13.51 0.65 -45.90
N ILE A 395 13.79 -0.35 -45.05
CA ILE A 395 14.51 -1.58 -45.41
C ILE A 395 13.63 -2.44 -46.33
N SER A 396 12.37 -2.67 -45.94
CA SER A 396 11.44 -3.49 -46.72
C SER A 396 11.17 -2.91 -48.12
N TYR A 397 11.15 -1.58 -48.27
CA TYR A 397 11.03 -0.93 -49.57
C TYR A 397 12.23 -1.23 -50.49
N LYS A 398 13.45 -1.33 -49.94
CA LYS A 398 14.67 -1.60 -50.73
C LYS A 398 14.82 -3.06 -51.15
N GLU A 399 14.31 -4.03 -50.39
CA GLU A 399 14.47 -5.47 -50.64
C GLU A 399 13.62 -6.02 -51.82
N ARG A 400 12.89 -5.16 -52.56
CA ARG A 400 12.15 -5.41 -53.83
C ARG A 400 11.57 -6.82 -53.99
N ASN A 401 10.33 -7.01 -53.55
CA ASN A 401 9.62 -8.25 -53.87
C ASN A 401 8.09 -8.12 -53.98
N TYR A 402 7.47 -7.08 -54.59
CA TYR A 402 6.01 -6.94 -54.48
C TYR A 402 5.20 -6.32 -55.63
N ASP A 403 3.90 -6.62 -55.54
CA ASP A 403 2.70 -6.29 -56.33
C ASP A 403 2.48 -4.79 -56.62
N GLN A 404 2.33 -4.45 -57.90
CA GLN A 404 2.17 -3.08 -58.41
C GLN A 404 0.87 -2.39 -57.94
N THR A 405 -0.14 -3.14 -57.50
CA THR A 405 -1.45 -2.58 -57.12
C THR A 405 -1.44 -1.79 -55.81
N LYS A 406 -0.43 -1.97 -54.94
CA LYS A 406 -0.29 -1.27 -53.64
C LYS A 406 0.80 -0.19 -53.63
N GLN A 407 1.35 0.15 -54.80
CA GLN A 407 2.51 1.04 -54.93
C GLN A 407 2.29 2.47 -54.38
N PRO A 408 1.17 3.16 -54.65
CA PRO A 408 0.99 4.55 -54.19
C PRO A 408 0.96 4.70 -52.67
N THR A 409 0.36 3.73 -51.99
CA THR A 409 0.24 3.73 -50.52
C THR A 409 1.59 3.48 -49.86
N ARG A 410 2.37 2.51 -50.38
CA ARG A 410 3.72 2.23 -49.90
C ARG A 410 4.71 3.35 -50.19
N ASP A 411 4.56 4.07 -51.30
CA ASP A 411 5.40 5.24 -51.59
C ASP A 411 5.18 6.36 -50.57
N ARG A 412 3.94 6.57 -50.09
CA ARG A 412 3.65 7.54 -49.02
C ARG A 412 4.29 7.13 -47.70
N GLU A 413 4.11 5.87 -47.31
CA GLU A 413 4.67 5.28 -46.10
C GLU A 413 6.21 5.35 -46.10
N TYR A 414 6.84 4.96 -47.21
CA TYR A 414 8.29 5.04 -47.40
C TYR A 414 8.81 6.48 -47.28
N ASN A 415 8.16 7.43 -47.97
CA ASN A 415 8.61 8.83 -47.94
C ASN A 415 8.51 9.43 -46.54
N PHE A 416 7.45 9.12 -45.80
CA PHE A 416 7.30 9.54 -44.40
C PHE A 416 8.37 8.87 -43.51
N ALA A 417 8.51 7.55 -43.58
CA ALA A 417 9.48 6.79 -42.81
C ALA A 417 10.91 7.28 -43.06
N ARG A 418 11.25 7.61 -44.31
CA ARG A 418 12.54 8.19 -44.67
C ARG A 418 12.79 9.54 -44.02
N ARG A 419 11.81 10.46 -44.03
CA ARG A 419 11.94 11.76 -43.34
C ARG A 419 12.13 11.59 -41.83
N LEU A 420 11.37 10.68 -41.23
CA LEU A 420 11.48 10.36 -39.80
C LEU A 420 12.88 9.84 -39.44
N VAL A 421 13.43 8.93 -40.25
CA VAL A 421 14.80 8.44 -40.13
C VAL A 421 15.80 9.60 -40.28
N ASP A 422 15.68 10.43 -41.33
CA ASP A 422 16.57 11.58 -41.55
C ASP A 422 16.54 12.57 -40.37
N TYR A 423 15.36 12.82 -39.79
CA TYR A 423 15.20 13.70 -38.62
C TYR A 423 15.84 13.11 -37.35
N TYR A 424 15.65 11.81 -37.11
CA TYR A 424 16.29 11.10 -36.01
C TYR A 424 17.82 11.19 -36.08
N PHE A 425 18.40 11.07 -37.29
CA PHE A 425 19.82 11.26 -37.52
C PHE A 425 20.30 12.70 -37.29
N ASN A 426 19.50 13.70 -37.63
CA ASN A 426 19.86 15.11 -37.40
C ASN A 426 19.81 15.51 -35.91
N LEU A 427 18.90 14.93 -35.13
CA LEU A 427 18.76 15.26 -33.70
C LEU A 427 19.81 14.59 -32.81
N ASN A 428 20.17 13.34 -33.12
CA ASN A 428 21.00 12.52 -32.25
C ASN A 428 22.42 12.40 -32.80
N ASN A 429 23.40 12.38 -31.90
CA ASN A 429 24.77 12.06 -32.30
C ASN A 429 24.84 10.60 -32.77
N MET A 430 25.62 10.33 -33.81
CA MET A 430 25.85 9.01 -34.40
C MET A 430 26.20 7.92 -33.37
N GLU A 431 26.92 8.25 -32.29
CA GLU A 431 27.20 7.30 -31.22
C GLU A 431 25.93 6.81 -30.51
N TYR A 432 24.99 7.71 -30.21
CA TYR A 432 23.72 7.35 -29.58
C TYR A 432 22.88 6.46 -30.50
N ILE A 433 22.86 6.79 -31.79
CA ILE A 433 22.11 6.04 -32.79
C ILE A 433 22.66 4.62 -32.95
N LEU A 434 23.98 4.47 -33.02
CA LEU A 434 24.60 3.14 -33.06
C LEU A 434 24.26 2.35 -31.79
N ARG A 435 24.40 2.94 -30.59
CA ARG A 435 24.03 2.27 -29.33
C ARG A 435 22.56 1.80 -29.34
N SER A 436 21.64 2.68 -29.69
CA SER A 436 20.21 2.36 -29.76
C SER A 436 19.89 1.26 -30.79
N ALA A 437 20.60 1.24 -31.92
CA ALA A 437 20.42 0.20 -32.94
C ALA A 437 21.03 -1.14 -32.52
N PHE A 438 22.12 -1.14 -31.72
CA PHE A 438 22.62 -2.39 -31.15
C PHE A 438 21.68 -2.96 -30.07
N ASP A 439 20.96 -2.10 -29.34
CA ASP A 439 19.93 -2.52 -28.38
C ASP A 439 18.73 -3.20 -29.07
N SER A 440 18.41 -2.87 -30.34
CA SER A 440 17.33 -3.54 -31.10
C SER A 440 17.71 -4.95 -31.55
N ASN A 441 19.00 -5.27 -31.54
CA ASN A 441 19.59 -6.53 -32.01
C ASN A 441 19.17 -6.93 -33.45
N ASP A 442 18.76 -5.96 -34.28
CA ASP A 442 18.42 -6.20 -35.69
C ASP A 442 19.65 -5.95 -36.59
N PHE A 443 20.27 -7.05 -37.03
CA PHE A 443 21.41 -7.02 -37.95
C PHE A 443 21.13 -6.19 -39.21
N LYS A 444 19.91 -6.25 -39.77
CA LYS A 444 19.57 -5.51 -40.99
C LYS A 444 19.54 -4.01 -40.74
N GLU A 445 18.99 -3.60 -39.61
CA GLU A 445 18.94 -2.19 -39.19
C GLU A 445 20.35 -1.66 -38.98
N VAL A 446 21.16 -2.32 -38.15
CA VAL A 446 22.54 -1.89 -37.85
C VAL A 446 23.38 -1.83 -39.13
N LYS A 447 23.30 -2.85 -39.98
CA LYS A 447 23.98 -2.87 -41.28
C LYS A 447 23.53 -1.71 -42.17
N TYR A 448 22.22 -1.45 -42.26
CA TYR A 448 21.68 -0.33 -43.03
C TYR A 448 22.27 1.01 -42.55
N ILE A 449 22.29 1.24 -41.23
CA ILE A 449 22.81 2.47 -40.61
C ILE A 449 24.30 2.65 -40.94
N ILE A 450 25.11 1.61 -40.78
CA ILE A 450 26.56 1.68 -41.03
C ILE A 450 26.84 1.93 -42.52
N GLU A 451 26.19 1.19 -43.42
CA GLU A 451 26.46 1.25 -44.86
C GLU A 451 25.90 2.51 -45.53
N ASN A 452 24.73 2.99 -45.10
CA ASN A 452 24.01 4.08 -45.79
C ASN A 452 24.15 5.42 -45.08
N VAL A 453 24.43 5.45 -43.77
CA VAL A 453 24.40 6.68 -42.97
C VAL A 453 25.77 7.04 -42.42
N VAL A 454 26.42 6.14 -41.65
CA VAL A 454 27.75 6.41 -41.06
C VAL A 454 28.79 6.64 -42.15
N LYS A 455 28.87 5.73 -43.14
CA LYS A 455 29.80 5.72 -44.29
C LYS A 455 31.31 5.75 -43.98
N ASP A 456 31.75 6.36 -42.87
CA ASP A 456 33.14 6.44 -42.41
C ASP A 456 33.51 5.29 -41.47
N LYS A 457 34.69 4.68 -41.72
CA LYS A 457 35.25 3.59 -40.91
C LYS A 457 35.69 4.03 -39.50
N SER A 458 35.80 5.32 -39.21
CA SER A 458 36.22 5.83 -37.89
C SER A 458 35.33 5.36 -36.71
N LYS A 459 34.11 4.90 -37.00
CA LYS A 459 33.15 4.37 -36.01
C LYS A 459 33.07 2.83 -35.99
N ASP A 460 33.76 2.12 -36.87
CA ASP A 460 33.80 0.66 -36.89
C ASP A 460 34.37 0.12 -35.57
N LYS A 461 35.33 0.83 -34.94
CA LYS A 461 35.85 0.48 -33.61
C LYS A 461 34.75 0.45 -32.53
N LEU A 462 33.88 1.48 -32.50
CA LEU A 462 32.78 1.56 -31.55
C LEU A 462 31.70 0.51 -31.84
N GLY A 463 31.34 0.32 -33.11
CA GLY A 463 30.38 -0.70 -33.51
C GLY A 463 30.84 -2.11 -33.13
N PHE A 464 32.13 -2.41 -33.35
CA PHE A 464 32.69 -3.70 -32.97
C PHE A 464 32.72 -3.91 -31.45
N GLU A 465 32.97 -2.86 -30.66
CA GLU A 465 32.88 -2.93 -29.21
C GLU A 465 31.49 -3.30 -28.72
N LEU A 466 30.47 -2.62 -29.26
CA LEU A 466 29.08 -2.81 -28.88
C LEU A 466 28.60 -4.22 -29.27
N CYS A 467 28.86 -4.68 -30.50
CA CYS A 467 28.43 -6.03 -30.88
C CYS A 467 29.19 -7.14 -30.15
N THR A 468 30.46 -6.90 -29.76
CA THR A 468 31.22 -7.84 -28.90
C THR A 468 30.60 -7.94 -27.51
N LYS A 469 30.07 -6.84 -26.98
CA LYS A 469 29.36 -6.80 -25.69
C LYS A 469 28.01 -7.50 -25.75
N GLU A 470 27.22 -7.26 -26.79
CA GLU A 470 25.89 -7.86 -26.95
C GLU A 470 25.94 -9.34 -27.40
N GLY A 471 27.08 -9.79 -27.97
CA GLY A 471 27.27 -11.19 -28.35
C GLY A 471 26.80 -11.54 -29.77
N SER A 472 26.50 -10.55 -30.61
CA SER A 472 26.00 -10.77 -31.97
C SER A 472 27.11 -11.27 -32.91
N LEU A 473 27.14 -12.57 -33.17
CA LEU A 473 28.13 -13.23 -34.04
C LEU A 473 28.21 -12.65 -35.45
N ASP A 474 27.06 -12.46 -36.11
CA ASP A 474 27.03 -11.96 -37.49
C ASP A 474 27.59 -10.54 -37.59
N MET A 475 27.27 -9.67 -36.62
CA MET A 475 27.83 -8.32 -36.53
C MET A 475 29.33 -8.34 -36.20
N CYS A 476 29.77 -9.16 -35.24
CA CYS A 476 31.19 -9.31 -34.94
C CYS A 476 31.96 -9.77 -36.18
N GLN A 477 31.45 -10.77 -36.90
CA GLN A 477 32.06 -11.23 -38.15
C GLN A 477 32.08 -10.12 -39.20
N TYR A 478 30.98 -9.40 -39.39
CA TYR A 478 30.89 -8.25 -40.31
C TYR A 478 31.96 -7.19 -40.00
N PHE A 479 32.21 -6.84 -38.73
CA PHE A 479 33.26 -5.88 -38.38
C PHE A 479 34.67 -6.45 -38.51
N ILE A 480 34.89 -7.71 -38.15
CA ILE A 480 36.19 -8.38 -38.32
C ILE A 480 36.59 -8.41 -39.81
N GLU A 481 35.65 -8.70 -40.71
CA GLU A 481 35.88 -8.71 -42.16
C GLU A 481 36.18 -7.31 -42.71
N ARG A 482 35.74 -6.24 -42.03
CA ARG A 482 35.97 -4.84 -42.41
C ARG A 482 37.28 -4.25 -41.89
N ASP A 483 37.77 -4.75 -40.76
CA ASP A 483 39.03 -4.35 -40.11
C ASP A 483 39.67 -5.53 -39.33
N LEU A 484 40.79 -6.06 -39.86
CA LEU A 484 41.51 -7.25 -39.39
C LEU A 484 42.68 -6.95 -38.44
N SER A 485 42.71 -5.77 -37.81
CA SER A 485 43.77 -5.39 -36.87
C SER A 485 43.86 -6.36 -35.67
N ILE A 486 44.97 -7.12 -35.57
CA ILE A 486 45.23 -8.08 -34.46
C ILE A 486 45.16 -7.38 -33.10
N ASN A 487 45.68 -6.14 -32.99
CA ASN A 487 45.59 -5.35 -31.76
C ASN A 487 44.13 -5.07 -31.37
N THR A 488 43.27 -4.78 -32.35
CA THR A 488 41.85 -4.55 -32.11
C THR A 488 41.16 -5.84 -31.66
N LEU A 489 41.51 -6.99 -32.24
CA LEU A 489 40.98 -8.29 -31.81
C LEU A 489 41.37 -8.62 -30.36
N ASN A 490 42.63 -8.38 -29.98
CA ASN A 490 43.11 -8.56 -28.60
C ASN A 490 42.37 -7.65 -27.60
N GLU A 491 42.13 -6.38 -27.95
CA GLU A 491 41.30 -5.47 -27.13
C GLU A 491 39.87 -6.02 -26.93
N ARG A 492 39.32 -6.79 -27.88
CA ARG A 492 37.97 -7.36 -27.81
C ARG A 492 37.87 -8.63 -26.98
N VAL A 493 38.95 -9.38 -26.80
CA VAL A 493 38.97 -10.60 -25.96
C VAL A 493 38.50 -10.28 -24.54
N LYS A 494 39.01 -9.20 -23.94
CA LYS A 494 38.59 -8.78 -22.59
C LYS A 494 37.10 -8.47 -22.51
N ILE A 495 36.53 -7.84 -23.54
CA ILE A 495 35.12 -7.46 -23.58
C ILE A 495 34.24 -8.70 -23.70
N ALA A 496 34.59 -9.64 -24.58
CA ALA A 496 33.89 -10.92 -24.74
C ALA A 496 33.91 -11.72 -23.42
N CYS A 497 35.09 -11.84 -22.78
CA CYS A 497 35.22 -12.50 -21.48
C CYS A 497 34.48 -11.76 -20.36
N ASN A 498 34.37 -10.44 -20.39
CA ASN A 498 33.64 -9.68 -19.37
C ASN A 498 32.11 -9.91 -19.45
N HIS A 499 31.58 -10.10 -20.65
CA HIS A 499 30.14 -10.25 -20.89
C HIS A 499 29.68 -11.70 -21.07
N GLY A 500 30.60 -12.67 -21.14
CA GLY A 500 30.27 -14.09 -21.21
C GLY A 500 29.99 -14.60 -22.62
N ASN A 501 30.43 -13.87 -23.65
CA ASN A 501 30.13 -14.21 -25.04
C ASN A 501 31.13 -15.23 -25.60
N LEU A 502 30.96 -16.51 -25.26
CA LEU A 502 31.87 -17.60 -25.66
C LEU A 502 32.02 -17.73 -27.18
N ASP A 503 30.93 -17.64 -27.94
CA ASP A 503 31.01 -17.81 -29.39
C ASP A 503 31.76 -16.66 -30.06
N VAL A 504 31.59 -15.42 -29.55
CA VAL A 504 32.38 -14.28 -30.00
C VAL A 504 33.85 -14.45 -29.61
N LEU A 505 34.15 -14.97 -28.42
CA LEU A 505 35.52 -15.28 -28.02
C LEU A 505 36.18 -16.31 -28.97
N LYS A 506 35.47 -17.40 -29.29
CA LYS A 506 35.92 -18.39 -30.28
C LYS A 506 36.15 -17.76 -31.65
N LEU A 507 35.25 -16.86 -32.08
CA LEU A 507 35.38 -16.12 -33.32
C LEU A 507 36.66 -15.25 -33.32
N LEU A 508 36.91 -14.50 -32.25
CA LEU A 508 38.11 -13.66 -32.12
C LEU A 508 39.41 -14.48 -32.22
N PHE A 509 39.50 -15.63 -31.55
CA PHE A 509 40.68 -16.51 -31.66
C PHE A 509 40.81 -17.14 -33.04
N ARG A 510 39.69 -17.55 -33.67
CA ARG A 510 39.69 -18.07 -35.04
C ARG A 510 40.26 -17.06 -36.06
N PHE A 511 40.01 -15.77 -35.85
CA PHE A 511 40.48 -14.69 -36.72
C PHE A 511 41.84 -14.08 -36.30
N GLY A 512 42.50 -14.65 -35.29
CA GLY A 512 43.91 -14.36 -34.98
C GLY A 512 44.19 -13.55 -33.72
N ALA A 513 43.23 -13.39 -32.79
CA ALA A 513 43.56 -12.92 -31.43
C ALA A 513 44.49 -13.94 -30.74
N ASN A 514 45.56 -13.47 -30.11
CA ASN A 514 46.56 -14.35 -29.48
C ASN A 514 46.05 -14.82 -28.11
N ILE A 515 45.83 -16.12 -27.96
CA ILE A 515 45.36 -16.74 -26.71
C ILE A 515 46.38 -16.51 -25.58
N GLU A 516 47.68 -16.69 -25.86
CA GLU A 516 48.75 -16.58 -24.85
C GLU A 516 48.92 -15.15 -24.33
N ASP A 517 48.87 -14.15 -25.22
CA ASP A 517 48.99 -12.73 -24.81
C ASP A 517 47.80 -12.28 -23.96
N ASN A 518 46.62 -12.89 -24.16
CA ASN A 518 45.39 -12.52 -23.46
C ASN A 518 45.04 -13.45 -22.29
N LYS A 519 45.80 -14.53 -22.05
CA LYS A 519 45.42 -15.59 -21.10
C LYS A 519 45.08 -15.08 -19.70
N SER A 520 45.94 -14.25 -19.13
CA SER A 520 45.78 -13.73 -17.76
C SER A 520 44.54 -12.83 -17.66
N ILE A 521 44.31 -11.98 -18.66
CA ILE A 521 43.15 -11.07 -18.72
C ILE A 521 41.86 -11.86 -18.95
N ALA A 522 41.86 -12.80 -19.89
CA ALA A 522 40.71 -13.62 -20.24
C ALA A 522 40.29 -14.49 -19.05
N LEU A 523 41.24 -15.19 -18.43
CA LEU A 523 41.00 -16.08 -17.30
C LEU A 523 40.58 -15.32 -16.05
N SER A 524 41.30 -14.25 -15.66
CA SER A 524 40.93 -13.44 -14.49
C SER A 524 39.55 -12.80 -14.63
N THR A 525 39.24 -12.26 -15.81
CA THR A 525 37.95 -11.62 -16.08
C THR A 525 36.81 -12.64 -16.08
N ALA A 526 36.99 -13.79 -16.75
CA ALA A 526 35.99 -14.86 -16.79
C ALA A 526 35.75 -15.48 -15.41
N CYS A 527 36.81 -15.76 -14.64
CA CYS A 527 36.72 -16.25 -13.26
C CYS A 527 36.02 -15.25 -12.33
N ASN A 528 36.33 -13.95 -12.46
CA ASN A 528 35.70 -12.91 -11.65
C ASN A 528 34.21 -12.72 -11.98
N ARG A 529 33.83 -12.86 -13.25
CA ARG A 529 32.44 -12.73 -13.72
C ARG A 529 31.64 -14.02 -13.60
N GLY A 530 32.32 -15.15 -13.39
CA GLY A 530 31.68 -16.47 -13.23
C GLY A 530 31.28 -17.14 -14.54
N HIS A 531 31.97 -16.85 -15.65
CA HIS A 531 31.67 -17.41 -16.96
C HIS A 531 32.35 -18.78 -17.15
N PHE A 532 31.70 -19.84 -16.65
CA PHE A 532 32.23 -21.22 -16.64
C PHE A 532 32.63 -21.73 -18.02
N GLU A 533 31.75 -21.59 -19.01
CA GLU A 533 31.97 -22.12 -20.36
C GLU A 533 33.20 -21.48 -21.04
N ILE A 534 33.47 -20.20 -20.71
CA ILE A 534 34.70 -19.51 -21.17
C ILE A 534 35.92 -20.10 -20.48
N VAL A 535 35.86 -20.35 -19.16
CA VAL A 535 36.98 -20.92 -18.41
C VAL A 535 37.27 -22.34 -18.89
N GLU A 536 36.26 -23.20 -19.04
CA GLU A 536 36.42 -24.55 -19.60
C GLU A 536 37.06 -24.51 -20.99
N TYR A 537 36.55 -23.66 -21.88
CA TYR A 537 37.12 -23.51 -23.22
C TYR A 537 38.59 -23.04 -23.20
N LEU A 538 38.94 -22.12 -22.29
CA LEU A 538 40.32 -21.66 -22.13
C LEU A 538 41.24 -22.76 -21.57
N LEU A 539 40.75 -23.58 -20.65
CA LEU A 539 41.47 -24.74 -20.09
C LEU A 539 41.70 -25.81 -21.16
N ASP A 540 40.66 -26.15 -21.94
CA ASP A 540 40.72 -27.09 -23.06
C ASP A 540 41.65 -26.63 -24.18
N SER A 541 41.85 -25.32 -24.32
CA SER A 541 42.77 -24.73 -25.31
C SER A 541 44.25 -24.94 -24.95
N GLY A 542 44.56 -25.59 -23.82
CA GLY A 542 45.93 -25.95 -23.42
C GLY A 542 46.70 -24.84 -22.69
N ILE A 543 45.99 -23.84 -22.14
CA ILE A 543 46.60 -22.78 -21.34
C ILE A 543 47.17 -23.38 -20.05
N ASP A 544 48.47 -23.17 -19.81
CA ASP A 544 49.10 -23.57 -18.55
C ASP A 544 48.61 -22.69 -17.40
N ILE A 545 47.69 -23.22 -16.60
CA ILE A 545 47.17 -22.55 -15.41
C ILE A 545 48.23 -22.35 -14.32
N HIS A 546 49.29 -23.17 -14.30
CA HIS A 546 50.22 -23.21 -13.18
C HIS A 546 51.01 -21.92 -13.01
N ALA A 547 51.25 -21.18 -14.11
CA ALA A 547 51.92 -19.88 -14.08
C ALA A 547 51.09 -18.75 -13.45
N ASP A 548 49.75 -18.85 -13.48
CA ASP A 548 48.82 -17.79 -13.06
C ASP A 548 47.77 -18.28 -12.03
N ASN A 549 48.03 -19.43 -11.38
CA ASN A 549 47.19 -20.07 -10.36
C ASN A 549 46.64 -19.09 -9.32
N GLU A 550 47.48 -18.14 -8.89
CA GLU A 550 47.13 -17.13 -7.90
C GLU A 550 46.05 -16.19 -8.43
N ILE A 551 46.15 -15.72 -9.68
CA ILE A 551 45.25 -14.72 -10.26
C ILE A 551 43.86 -15.31 -10.49
N ALA A 552 43.78 -16.53 -11.03
CA ALA A 552 42.51 -17.20 -11.30
C ALA A 552 41.76 -17.51 -10.00
N LEU A 553 42.45 -18.09 -9.02
CA LEU A 553 41.87 -18.44 -7.72
C LEU A 553 41.46 -17.19 -6.92
N MET A 554 42.29 -16.15 -6.89
CA MET A 554 41.93 -14.89 -6.24
C MET A 554 40.75 -14.22 -6.93
N SER A 555 40.68 -14.24 -8.26
CA SER A 555 39.57 -13.64 -9.02
C SER A 555 38.23 -14.34 -8.73
N ALA A 556 38.24 -15.68 -8.70
CA ALA A 556 37.08 -16.49 -8.32
C ALA A 556 36.69 -16.29 -6.84
N SER A 557 37.68 -16.20 -5.95
CA SER A 557 37.50 -15.95 -4.51
C SER A 557 36.93 -14.56 -4.22
N LYS A 558 37.43 -13.54 -4.92
CA LYS A 558 36.92 -12.17 -4.87
C LYS A 558 35.46 -12.08 -5.33
N ALA A 559 35.10 -12.84 -6.35
CA ALA A 559 33.71 -12.95 -6.82
C ALA A 559 32.83 -13.74 -5.84
N GLY A 560 33.42 -14.70 -5.13
CA GLY A 560 32.74 -15.63 -4.23
C GLY A 560 32.12 -16.81 -4.96
N ASN A 561 32.62 -17.17 -6.15
CA ASN A 561 32.04 -18.22 -6.97
C ASN A 561 32.61 -19.59 -6.57
N VAL A 562 31.91 -20.29 -5.66
CA VAL A 562 32.31 -21.61 -5.14
C VAL A 562 32.48 -22.65 -6.25
N GLN A 563 31.58 -22.68 -7.23
CA GLN A 563 31.64 -23.63 -8.34
C GLN A 563 32.87 -23.34 -9.21
N MET A 564 33.22 -22.07 -9.43
CA MET A 564 34.42 -21.72 -10.19
C MET A 564 35.68 -22.13 -9.43
N ILE A 565 35.71 -21.94 -8.11
CA ILE A 565 36.81 -22.41 -7.26
C ILE A 565 36.94 -23.93 -7.37
N LYS A 566 35.84 -24.70 -7.36
CA LYS A 566 35.85 -26.15 -7.56
C LYS A 566 36.42 -26.55 -8.91
N LEU A 567 35.94 -25.94 -10.00
CA LEU A 567 36.43 -26.19 -11.35
C LEU A 567 37.95 -25.96 -11.45
N LEU A 568 38.44 -24.86 -10.85
CA LEU A 568 39.87 -24.56 -10.81
C LEU A 568 40.66 -25.61 -10.02
N ILE A 569 40.16 -26.07 -8.86
CA ILE A 569 40.80 -27.13 -8.06
C ILE A 569 40.82 -28.45 -8.83
N GLU A 570 39.73 -28.84 -9.47
CA GLU A 570 39.62 -30.06 -10.30
C GLU A 570 40.61 -30.05 -11.46
N ASN A 571 40.93 -28.87 -12.00
CA ASN A 571 41.92 -28.69 -13.06
C ASN A 571 43.37 -28.52 -12.56
N GLY A 572 43.64 -28.65 -11.25
CA GLY A 572 45.00 -28.73 -10.70
C GLY A 572 45.55 -27.46 -10.05
N VAL A 573 44.70 -26.46 -9.74
CA VAL A 573 45.12 -25.29 -8.94
C VAL A 573 45.42 -25.72 -7.50
N SER A 574 46.66 -25.47 -7.04
CA SER A 574 47.11 -25.81 -5.67
C SER A 574 46.56 -24.83 -4.63
N LEU A 575 45.94 -25.38 -3.58
CA LEU A 575 45.50 -24.62 -2.39
C LEU A 575 46.61 -24.42 -1.35
N ASN A 576 47.75 -25.10 -1.46
CA ASN A 576 48.79 -25.04 -0.43
C ASN A 576 49.50 -23.68 -0.38
N GLU A 577 49.85 -23.12 -1.54
CA GLU A 577 50.56 -21.84 -1.64
C GLU A 577 49.60 -20.65 -1.75
N ASN A 578 48.42 -20.85 -2.36
CA ASN A 578 47.47 -19.78 -2.69
C ASN A 578 46.19 -19.79 -1.85
N GLY A 579 45.95 -20.85 -1.07
CA GLY A 579 44.70 -21.04 -0.32
C GLY A 579 44.48 -19.97 0.74
N GLU A 580 45.52 -19.63 1.52
CA GLU A 580 45.39 -18.59 2.54
C GLU A 580 45.00 -17.24 1.93
N ARG A 581 45.67 -16.81 0.85
CA ARG A 581 45.36 -15.56 0.14
C ARG A 581 43.95 -15.58 -0.45
N ALA A 582 43.52 -16.71 -1.00
CA ALA A 582 42.16 -16.92 -1.48
C ALA A 582 41.14 -16.78 -0.33
N LEU A 583 41.39 -17.42 0.82
CA LEU A 583 40.53 -17.35 1.99
C LEU A 583 40.45 -15.92 2.54
N VAL A 584 41.59 -15.24 2.72
CA VAL A 584 41.61 -13.82 3.12
C VAL A 584 40.81 -12.97 2.12
N CYS A 585 40.99 -13.18 0.82
CA CYS A 585 40.25 -12.47 -0.22
C CYS A 585 38.73 -12.69 -0.10
N THR A 586 38.27 -13.92 0.18
CA THR A 586 36.84 -14.19 0.42
C THR A 586 36.30 -13.45 1.63
N ILE A 587 37.07 -13.39 2.73
CA ILE A 587 36.67 -12.71 3.97
C ILE A 587 36.60 -11.19 3.73
N GLU A 588 37.62 -10.61 3.08
CA GLU A 588 37.67 -9.18 2.80
C GLU A 588 36.60 -8.68 1.83
N ASN A 589 36.12 -9.55 0.94
CA ASN A 589 35.07 -9.24 -0.06
C ASN A 589 33.69 -9.77 0.35
N ASN A 590 33.52 -10.19 1.61
CA ASN A 590 32.25 -10.69 2.13
C ASN A 590 31.66 -11.90 1.36
N LYS A 591 32.47 -12.93 1.12
CA LYS A 591 32.07 -14.13 0.37
C LYS A 591 32.00 -15.34 1.29
N SER A 592 30.98 -15.38 2.15
CA SER A 592 30.81 -16.39 3.20
C SER A 592 30.82 -17.83 2.70
N ASP A 593 30.10 -18.14 1.62
CA ASP A 593 30.03 -19.51 1.07
C ASP A 593 31.38 -19.97 0.52
N ALA A 594 32.11 -19.07 -0.14
CA ALA A 594 33.46 -19.34 -0.65
C ALA A 594 34.47 -19.46 0.49
N ALA A 595 34.38 -18.61 1.52
CA ALA A 595 35.20 -18.71 2.72
C ALA A 595 34.99 -20.04 3.44
N LYS A 596 33.72 -20.45 3.61
CA LYS A 596 33.34 -21.73 4.20
C LYS A 596 33.86 -22.90 3.39
N PHE A 597 33.70 -22.87 2.07
CA PHE A 597 34.20 -23.93 1.20
C PHE A 597 35.73 -24.06 1.29
N LEU A 598 36.47 -22.96 1.20
CA LEU A 598 37.94 -22.98 1.33
C LEU A 598 38.38 -23.49 2.71
N PHE A 599 37.66 -23.12 3.77
CA PHE A 599 37.88 -23.64 5.11
C PHE A 599 37.64 -25.16 5.20
N GLU A 600 36.54 -25.66 4.64
CA GLU A 600 36.24 -27.10 4.57
C GLU A 600 37.29 -27.89 3.77
N GLN A 601 37.98 -27.25 2.81
CA GLN A 601 39.12 -27.82 2.10
C GLN A 601 40.43 -27.86 2.93
N GLY A 602 40.39 -27.40 4.19
CA GLY A 602 41.53 -27.45 5.11
C GLY A 602 42.51 -26.28 4.96
N VAL A 603 42.11 -25.20 4.30
CA VAL A 603 42.93 -23.97 4.20
C VAL A 603 43.10 -23.35 5.59
N LYS A 604 44.35 -23.11 5.98
CA LYS A 604 44.70 -22.45 7.25
C LYS A 604 44.71 -20.92 7.09
N LEU A 605 44.36 -20.23 8.17
CA LEU A 605 44.41 -18.78 8.29
C LEU A 605 45.45 -18.39 9.35
N GLU A 606 46.61 -17.91 8.91
CA GLU A 606 47.70 -17.41 9.78
C GLU A 606 47.62 -15.87 9.92
N ALA A 607 46.89 -15.19 9.04
CA ALA A 607 46.59 -13.76 9.14
C ALA A 607 45.87 -13.39 10.46
N ASP A 608 45.98 -12.10 10.85
CA ASP A 608 45.36 -11.51 12.05
C ASP A 608 43.83 -11.70 12.06
N LYS A 609 43.38 -12.68 12.85
CA LYS A 609 41.98 -13.12 12.92
C LYS A 609 41.11 -12.08 13.61
N GLU A 610 41.65 -11.36 14.59
CA GLU A 610 40.97 -10.30 15.32
C GLU A 610 40.66 -9.12 14.39
N SER A 611 41.61 -8.70 13.57
CA SER A 611 41.40 -7.65 12.55
C SER A 611 40.32 -8.05 11.53
N LEU A 612 40.34 -9.32 11.09
CA LEU A 612 39.31 -9.86 10.19
C LEU A 612 37.94 -9.96 10.87
N LEU A 613 37.90 -10.32 12.17
CA LEU A 613 36.67 -10.39 12.96
C LEU A 613 36.05 -9.01 13.15
N VAL A 614 36.86 -7.99 13.41
CA VAL A 614 36.43 -6.59 13.46
C VAL A 614 35.83 -6.15 12.12
N LYS A 615 36.50 -6.47 11.00
CA LYS A 615 36.02 -6.12 9.65
C LYS A 615 34.72 -6.84 9.30
N ALA A 616 34.61 -8.14 9.58
CA ALA A 616 33.39 -8.92 9.37
C ALA A 616 32.23 -8.44 10.25
N SER A 617 32.50 -8.07 11.50
CA SER A 617 31.51 -7.55 12.44
C SER A 617 31.00 -6.17 12.02
N ASN A 618 31.89 -5.27 11.58
CA ASN A 618 31.52 -3.94 11.07
C ASN A 618 30.80 -4.00 9.72
N GLY A 619 31.09 -5.01 8.90
CA GLY A 619 30.34 -5.29 7.66
C GLY A 619 29.04 -6.05 7.87
N TYR A 620 28.76 -6.53 9.09
CA TYR A 620 27.57 -7.28 9.48
C TYR A 620 27.47 -8.67 8.82
N HIS A 621 28.62 -9.27 8.55
CA HIS A 621 28.76 -10.53 7.83
C HIS A 621 28.71 -11.72 8.79
N SER A 622 27.49 -12.12 9.13
CA SER A 622 27.21 -13.03 10.25
C SER A 622 27.86 -14.41 10.11
N ASP A 623 27.87 -14.96 8.90
CA ASP A 623 28.52 -16.25 8.63
C ASP A 623 30.04 -16.15 8.68
N LEU A 624 30.62 -15.03 8.23
CA LEU A 624 32.06 -14.78 8.38
C LEU A 624 32.46 -14.61 9.84
N VAL A 625 31.65 -13.93 10.66
CA VAL A 625 31.86 -13.86 12.12
C VAL A 625 31.88 -15.27 12.72
N ARG A 626 30.94 -16.13 12.34
CA ARG A 626 30.91 -17.53 12.80
C ARG A 626 32.18 -18.29 12.40
N ILE A 627 32.57 -18.21 11.13
CA ILE A 627 33.77 -18.87 10.58
C ILE A 627 35.03 -18.40 11.32
N LEU A 628 35.17 -17.09 11.57
CA LEU A 628 36.33 -16.53 12.26
C LEU A 628 36.42 -16.98 13.72
N ILE A 629 35.29 -17.05 14.44
CA ILE A 629 35.25 -17.62 15.81
C ILE A 629 35.59 -19.11 15.79
N GLU A 630 35.11 -19.88 14.80
CA GLU A 630 35.48 -21.30 14.63
C GLU A 630 36.97 -21.48 14.31
N LEU A 631 37.56 -20.53 13.59
CA LEU A 631 39.00 -20.44 13.34
C LEU A 631 39.81 -20.00 14.58
N GLY A 632 39.16 -19.71 15.70
CA GLY A 632 39.78 -19.35 16.96
C GLY A 632 40.10 -17.86 17.12
N ALA A 633 39.39 -16.97 16.43
CA ALA A 633 39.43 -15.54 16.75
C ALA A 633 38.92 -15.28 18.17
N ASP A 634 39.55 -14.37 18.90
CA ASP A 634 39.10 -13.97 20.24
C ASP A 634 37.72 -13.28 20.18
N ILE A 635 36.71 -13.91 20.80
CA ILE A 635 35.33 -13.41 20.85
C ILE A 635 35.21 -12.08 21.62
N HIS A 636 36.14 -11.81 22.53
CA HIS A 636 36.15 -10.62 23.39
C HIS A 636 36.95 -9.45 22.82
N CYS A 637 37.50 -9.59 21.59
CA CYS A 637 38.29 -8.54 20.96
C CYS A 637 37.50 -7.23 20.80
N GLU A 638 38.21 -6.09 20.92
CA GLU A 638 37.65 -4.74 20.71
C GLU A 638 36.29 -4.54 21.41
N SER A 639 36.22 -4.88 22.71
CA SER A 639 35.01 -4.68 23.54
C SER A 639 33.79 -5.47 23.02
N ASP A 640 33.96 -6.78 22.79
CA ASP A 640 32.92 -7.70 22.30
C ASP A 640 32.23 -7.20 21.02
N ILE A 641 33.02 -6.68 20.08
CA ILE A 641 32.53 -6.03 18.85
C ILE A 641 31.52 -6.91 18.08
N ALA A 642 31.76 -8.23 18.04
CA ALA A 642 30.90 -9.20 17.38
C ALA A 642 29.49 -9.22 17.99
N LEU A 643 29.38 -9.33 19.32
CA LEU A 643 28.09 -9.35 20.03
C LEU A 643 27.36 -8.02 19.83
N ARG A 644 28.10 -6.92 19.99
CA ARG A 644 27.57 -5.57 19.93
C ARG A 644 27.00 -5.24 18.54
N LYS A 645 27.72 -5.58 17.48
CA LYS A 645 27.25 -5.37 16.09
C LYS A 645 26.13 -6.32 15.68
N ALA A 646 26.12 -7.56 16.20
CA ALA A 646 25.01 -8.49 15.99
C ALA A 646 23.68 -7.95 16.56
N ILE A 647 23.72 -7.35 17.75
CA ILE A 647 22.56 -6.70 18.37
C ILE A 647 22.15 -5.44 17.60
N GLU A 648 23.12 -4.60 17.20
CA GLU A 648 22.87 -3.39 16.40
C GLU A 648 22.11 -3.70 15.10
N HIS A 649 22.37 -4.88 14.50
CA HIS A 649 21.75 -5.36 13.26
C HIS A 649 20.61 -6.34 13.48
N GLN A 650 20.12 -6.44 14.71
CA GLN A 650 18.91 -7.21 15.05
C GLN A 650 19.03 -8.71 14.68
N ASN A 651 20.26 -9.26 14.63
CA ASN A 651 20.49 -10.65 14.26
C ASN A 651 20.48 -11.57 15.48
N LEU A 652 19.28 -11.96 15.92
CA LEU A 652 19.07 -12.85 17.06
C LEU A 652 19.87 -14.16 16.96
N LYS A 653 19.93 -14.80 15.77
CA LYS A 653 20.65 -16.08 15.59
C LYS A 653 22.15 -15.95 15.83
N LEU A 654 22.73 -14.81 15.44
CA LEU A 654 24.14 -14.54 15.70
C LEU A 654 24.37 -14.19 17.17
N VAL A 655 23.46 -13.44 17.80
CA VAL A 655 23.50 -13.15 19.24
C VAL A 655 23.46 -14.44 20.06
N GLU A 656 22.50 -15.32 19.78
CA GLU A 656 22.38 -16.64 20.42
C GLU A 656 23.67 -17.45 20.28
N TYR A 657 24.24 -17.50 19.07
CA TYR A 657 25.49 -18.19 18.81
C TYR A 657 26.67 -17.62 19.60
N LEU A 658 26.82 -16.29 19.63
CA LEU A 658 27.92 -15.64 20.34
C LEU A 658 27.81 -15.85 21.86
N VAL A 659 26.61 -15.75 22.43
CA VAL A 659 26.36 -16.05 23.85
C VAL A 659 26.66 -17.51 24.17
N GLN A 660 26.26 -18.46 23.29
CA GLN A 660 26.63 -19.87 23.42
C GLN A 660 28.15 -20.10 23.37
N LYS A 661 28.89 -19.28 22.61
CA LYS A 661 30.35 -19.31 22.51
C LYS A 661 31.07 -18.56 23.64
N GLY A 662 30.32 -18.01 24.60
CA GLY A 662 30.87 -17.40 25.81
C GLY A 662 31.00 -15.87 25.77
N ALA A 663 30.29 -15.18 24.89
CA ALA A 663 30.28 -13.71 24.89
C ALA A 663 29.78 -13.14 26.24
N ASP A 664 30.46 -12.12 26.77
CA ASP A 664 30.14 -11.52 28.07
C ASP A 664 29.01 -10.48 27.93
N LEU A 665 27.86 -10.76 28.56
CA LEU A 665 26.71 -9.86 28.56
C LEU A 665 26.88 -8.62 29.43
N GLN A 666 27.81 -8.66 30.40
CA GLN A 666 28.05 -7.58 31.36
C GLN A 666 29.17 -6.64 30.92
N SER A 667 29.89 -7.00 29.85
CA SER A 667 30.99 -6.21 29.34
C SER A 667 30.56 -4.78 28.96
N ASN A 668 31.51 -3.85 29.05
CA ASN A 668 31.32 -2.44 28.72
C ASN A 668 30.09 -1.81 29.40
N ASN A 669 29.88 -2.12 30.68
CA ASN A 669 28.70 -1.74 31.45
C ASN A 669 27.41 -2.26 30.81
N ASN A 670 27.24 -3.56 30.58
CA ASN A 670 25.97 -4.13 30.09
C ASN A 670 25.48 -3.51 28.76
N ILE A 671 26.41 -3.15 27.86
CA ILE A 671 26.06 -2.39 26.65
C ILE A 671 25.13 -3.18 25.71
N ALA A 672 25.22 -4.51 25.72
CA ALA A 672 24.41 -5.41 24.91
C ALA A 672 22.91 -5.19 25.13
N LEU A 673 22.44 -5.27 26.38
CA LEU A 673 21.03 -5.05 26.72
C LEU A 673 20.57 -3.63 26.36
N LYS A 674 21.43 -2.64 26.59
CA LYS A 674 21.12 -1.23 26.31
C LYS A 674 20.93 -0.97 24.82
N ILE A 675 21.76 -1.54 23.96
CA ILE A 675 21.60 -1.44 22.50
C ILE A 675 20.31 -2.14 22.05
N ALA A 676 20.03 -3.34 22.58
CA ALA A 676 18.81 -4.08 22.25
C ALA A 676 17.54 -3.29 22.59
N LEU A 677 17.53 -2.61 23.74
CA LEU A 677 16.43 -1.75 24.19
C LEU A 677 16.26 -0.51 23.31
N ALA A 678 17.37 0.14 22.95
CA ALA A 678 17.35 1.32 22.07
C ALA A 678 16.88 0.99 20.64
N ARG A 679 17.14 -0.24 20.18
CA ARG A 679 16.65 -0.78 18.90
C ARG A 679 15.23 -1.36 18.98
N GLU A 680 14.66 -1.45 20.18
CA GLU A 680 13.31 -1.99 20.45
C GLU A 680 13.13 -3.46 20.03
N GLU A 681 14.22 -4.24 20.01
CA GLU A 681 14.22 -5.65 19.62
C GLU A 681 13.78 -6.56 20.76
N ILE A 682 12.46 -6.73 20.91
CA ILE A 682 11.83 -7.47 22.00
C ILE A 682 12.41 -8.88 22.14
N ALA A 683 12.63 -9.60 21.04
CA ALA A 683 13.15 -10.97 21.09
C ALA A 683 14.58 -11.03 21.63
N ILE A 684 15.45 -10.09 21.21
CA ILE A 684 16.83 -10.00 21.71
C ILE A 684 16.84 -9.54 23.17
N VAL A 685 15.99 -8.57 23.55
CA VAL A 685 15.85 -8.13 24.94
C VAL A 685 15.45 -9.29 25.85
N LYS A 686 14.42 -10.06 25.46
CA LYS A 686 13.97 -11.24 26.22
C LYS A 686 15.11 -12.25 26.36
N PHE A 687 15.76 -12.61 25.26
CA PHE A 687 16.88 -13.55 25.24
C PHE A 687 18.05 -13.11 26.13
N LEU A 688 18.47 -11.85 26.06
CA LEU A 688 19.59 -11.33 26.87
C LEU A 688 19.26 -11.36 28.36
N VAL A 689 18.05 -10.96 28.75
CA VAL A 689 17.60 -10.98 30.16
C VAL A 689 17.51 -12.41 30.69
N GLU A 690 16.96 -13.34 29.89
CA GLU A 690 16.92 -14.77 30.23
C GLU A 690 18.31 -15.39 30.41
N ASN A 691 19.32 -14.88 29.69
CA ASN A 691 20.72 -15.30 29.80
C ASN A 691 21.54 -14.47 30.81
N GLY A 692 20.88 -13.68 31.65
CA GLY A 692 21.51 -13.05 32.82
C GLY A 692 22.00 -11.62 32.62
N ALA A 693 21.56 -10.89 31.58
CA ALA A 693 21.83 -9.45 31.47
C ALA A 693 21.18 -8.68 32.64
N ASP A 694 21.91 -7.74 33.26
CA ASP A 694 21.39 -7.00 34.42
C ASP A 694 20.41 -5.89 34.01
N VAL A 695 19.13 -6.11 34.33
CA VAL A 695 18.01 -5.19 34.05
C VAL A 695 18.06 -3.87 34.84
N ASN A 696 18.93 -3.76 35.84
CA ASN A 696 19.12 -2.57 36.67
C ASN A 696 20.49 -1.90 36.46
N ALA A 697 21.29 -2.38 35.51
CA ALA A 697 22.63 -1.87 35.25
C ALA A 697 22.60 -0.40 34.80
N LYS A 698 23.25 0.48 35.59
CA LYS A 698 23.35 1.92 35.26
C LYS A 698 24.11 2.14 33.95
N CYS A 699 23.73 3.16 33.18
CA CYS A 699 24.37 3.53 31.91
C CYS A 699 25.88 3.75 32.04
N GLY A 700 26.33 4.34 33.15
CA GLY A 700 27.73 4.71 33.37
C GLY A 700 28.23 5.72 32.32
N ASN A 701 29.56 5.88 32.22
CA ASN A 701 30.17 6.52 31.05
C ASN A 701 30.11 5.53 29.89
N MET A 702 29.02 5.56 29.13
CA MET A 702 28.83 4.70 27.97
C MET A 702 29.95 5.01 26.95
N PRO A 703 30.84 4.06 26.62
CA PRO A 703 31.95 4.34 25.71
C PRO A 703 31.39 4.82 24.36
N PHE A 704 31.93 5.94 23.87
CA PHE A 704 31.65 6.42 22.51
C PHE A 704 32.32 5.45 21.54
N LEU A 705 31.51 4.72 20.78
CA LEU A 705 31.97 3.71 19.85
C LEU A 705 31.64 4.21 18.45
N ASP A 706 32.53 5.06 17.92
CA ASP A 706 32.47 5.54 16.53
C ASP A 706 32.56 4.36 15.57
N PRO A 707 31.64 4.20 14.60
CA PRO A 707 31.75 3.16 13.58
C PRO A 707 32.87 3.40 12.54
N LEU A 708 33.52 4.56 12.47
CA LEU A 708 34.40 4.95 11.35
C LEU A 708 35.73 5.67 11.67
N ALA A 709 36.13 5.84 12.94
CA ALA A 709 37.41 6.50 13.23
C ALA A 709 38.61 5.53 13.19
N PRO A 710 39.67 5.82 12.40
CA PRO A 710 40.92 5.06 12.45
C PRO A 710 41.62 5.26 13.81
N LYS A 711 42.33 4.22 14.27
CA LYS A 711 43.17 4.15 15.49
C LYS A 711 44.01 5.42 15.74
N ILE A 712 43.41 6.47 16.29
CA ILE A 712 44.11 7.58 16.93
C ILE A 712 43.86 7.42 18.42
N LYS A 713 44.95 7.28 19.18
CA LYS A 713 45.02 7.08 20.63
C LYS A 713 43.77 7.58 21.37
N LEU A 714 42.88 6.65 21.74
CA LEU A 714 41.72 6.89 22.60
C LEU A 714 42.09 7.56 23.94
N ALA A 715 43.34 7.38 24.40
CA ALA A 715 43.87 8.02 25.59
C ALA A 715 44.14 9.54 25.43
N GLU A 716 44.36 10.06 24.22
CA GLU A 716 44.57 11.49 23.97
C GLU A 716 43.25 12.25 23.74
N ILE A 717 42.20 11.58 23.27
CA ILE A 717 40.87 12.17 23.03
C ILE A 717 40.01 12.17 24.30
N ALA A 718 40.19 11.21 25.23
CA ALA A 718 39.48 11.21 26.52
C ALA A 718 39.74 12.48 27.37
N ASN A 719 40.81 13.22 27.08
CA ASN A 719 41.14 14.50 27.74
C ASN A 719 40.62 15.74 27.01
N GLN A 720 40.06 15.61 25.81
CA GLN A 720 39.44 16.71 25.09
C GLN A 720 37.94 16.44 25.03
N ASN A 721 37.17 17.18 25.85
CA ASN A 721 35.70 17.15 25.97
C ASN A 721 34.94 17.40 24.63
N VAL A 722 35.13 16.56 23.62
CA VAL A 722 34.56 16.75 22.27
C VAL A 722 33.33 15.87 22.04
N TYR A 723 33.17 14.77 22.80
CA TYR A 723 31.97 13.92 22.73
C TYR A 723 31.46 13.56 24.13
N THR A 724 30.16 13.72 24.34
CA THR A 724 29.52 13.52 25.64
C THR A 724 28.84 12.15 25.73
N PRO A 725 28.61 11.59 26.94
CA PRO A 725 27.79 10.37 27.12
C PRO A 725 26.39 10.46 26.46
N LEU A 726 25.90 11.68 26.25
CA LEU A 726 24.66 11.99 25.53
C LEU A 726 24.75 11.63 24.04
N ASP A 727 25.89 11.88 23.39
CA ASP A 727 26.07 11.61 21.95
C ASP A 727 26.06 10.09 21.66
N SER A 728 26.74 9.30 22.49
CA SER A 728 26.72 7.83 22.44
C SER A 728 25.31 7.27 22.65
N PHE A 729 24.58 7.80 23.64
CA PHE A 729 23.23 7.37 23.97
C PHE A 729 22.21 7.74 22.88
N CYS A 730 22.37 8.94 22.31
CA CYS A 730 21.57 9.45 21.19
C CYS A 730 21.72 8.62 19.93
N TYR A 731 22.94 8.19 19.61
CA TYR A 731 23.24 7.40 18.41
C TYR A 731 22.39 6.12 18.33
N TYR A 732 22.28 5.37 19.44
CA TYR A 732 21.52 4.11 19.46
C TYR A 732 20.00 4.30 19.43
N CYS A 733 19.49 5.47 19.87
CA CYS A 733 18.06 5.77 19.90
C CYS A 733 17.49 6.31 18.57
N GLY A 734 18.32 6.50 17.54
CA GLY A 734 17.88 6.81 16.17
C GLY A 734 17.02 8.07 16.01
N SER A 735 15.93 7.99 15.24
CA SER A 735 15.03 9.12 14.90
C SER A 735 14.31 9.76 16.09
N LYS A 736 14.36 9.13 17.28
CA LYS A 736 13.85 9.68 18.55
C LYS A 736 14.84 10.64 19.21
N TYR A 737 16.00 10.89 18.58
CA TYR A 737 17.01 11.91 18.88
C TYR A 737 16.45 13.30 19.17
N TYR A 738 15.32 13.68 18.56
CA TYR A 738 14.71 14.99 18.75
C TYR A 738 14.32 15.27 20.21
N ILE A 739 13.86 14.25 20.94
CA ILE A 739 13.46 14.35 22.35
C ILE A 739 14.68 14.67 23.22
N ILE A 740 15.76 13.93 23.00
CA ILE A 740 17.00 14.08 23.76
C ILE A 740 17.71 15.39 23.40
N LYS A 741 17.70 15.80 22.12
CA LYS A 741 18.25 17.09 21.64
C LYS A 741 17.44 18.29 22.11
N GLN A 742 16.11 18.21 22.15
CA GLN A 742 15.28 19.25 22.75
C GLN A 742 15.64 19.46 24.21
N TYR A 743 15.84 18.38 24.98
CA TYR A 743 16.28 18.46 26.38
C TYR A 743 17.70 19.05 26.52
N SER A 744 18.63 18.64 25.64
CA SER A 744 20.01 19.16 25.59
C SER A 744 20.09 20.65 25.24
N TYR A 745 19.21 21.15 24.36
CA TYR A 745 19.11 22.58 24.07
C TYR A 745 18.69 23.40 25.30
N TYR A 746 17.95 22.79 26.23
CA TYR A 746 17.63 23.40 27.52
C TYR A 746 18.80 23.34 28.51
N SER A 747 19.67 22.33 28.47
CA SER A 747 20.86 22.26 29.34
C SER A 747 21.96 23.26 28.96
N ASP A 748 22.24 23.46 27.66
CA ASP A 748 23.29 24.39 27.17
C ASP A 748 23.02 25.86 27.54
N LYS A 749 21.77 26.20 27.90
CA LYS A 749 21.40 27.50 28.46
C LYS A 749 21.63 27.60 29.99
N ASN A 750 22.44 26.71 30.57
CA ASN A 750 22.72 26.58 32.02
C ASN A 750 21.46 26.36 32.89
N LEU A 751 20.38 25.78 32.33
CA LEU A 751 19.15 25.53 33.08
C LEU A 751 19.08 24.14 33.74
N ILE A 752 19.91 23.17 33.31
CA ILE A 752 19.80 21.75 33.73
C ILE A 752 21.18 21.06 33.69
N SER A 753 21.59 20.35 34.75
CA SER A 753 22.69 19.38 34.71
C SER A 753 22.17 18.00 34.33
N ILE A 754 22.56 17.45 33.17
CA ILE A 754 22.06 16.15 32.70
C ILE A 754 23.00 15.03 33.16
N ASP A 755 22.61 14.28 34.19
CA ASP A 755 23.23 12.98 34.49
C ASP A 755 22.51 11.86 33.72
N LEU A 756 23.10 11.40 32.61
CA LEU A 756 22.63 10.22 31.89
C LEU A 756 23.26 8.93 32.40
N THR A 757 24.34 9.03 33.17
CA THR A 757 25.11 7.87 33.62
C THR A 757 24.31 7.03 34.63
N SER A 758 23.35 7.64 35.30
CA SER A 758 22.42 6.95 36.21
C SER A 758 21.27 6.24 35.51
N ASN A 759 20.97 6.50 34.22
CA ASN A 759 19.83 5.87 33.54
C ASN A 759 19.93 4.32 33.57
N THR A 760 18.80 3.66 33.80
CA THR A 760 18.67 2.19 33.80
C THR A 760 18.05 1.69 32.50
N PRO A 761 18.09 0.38 32.20
CA PRO A 761 17.34 -0.25 31.11
C PRO A 761 15.87 0.20 31.03
N LEU A 762 15.20 0.34 32.18
CA LEU A 762 13.83 0.83 32.27
C LEU A 762 13.68 2.29 31.81
N CYS A 763 14.68 3.13 32.07
CA CYS A 763 14.72 4.50 31.56
C CYS A 763 14.86 4.52 30.02
N ILE A 764 15.70 3.65 29.44
CA ILE A 764 15.87 3.52 27.98
C ILE A 764 14.55 3.09 27.33
N ALA A 765 13.90 2.06 27.87
CA ALA A 765 12.61 1.59 27.38
C ALA A 765 11.53 2.68 27.45
N SER A 766 11.54 3.51 28.51
CA SER A 766 10.62 4.65 28.67
C SER A 766 10.87 5.77 27.66
N ILE A 767 12.12 6.05 27.32
CA ILE A 767 12.49 7.01 26.26
C ILE A 767 12.04 6.50 24.88
N CYS A 768 12.20 5.19 24.64
CA CYS A 768 11.77 4.54 23.41
C CYS A 768 10.25 4.38 23.32
N ARG A 769 9.53 4.51 24.44
CA ARG A 769 8.07 4.41 24.56
C ARG A 769 7.51 3.02 24.24
N ASN A 770 8.29 1.97 24.51
CA ASN A 770 7.86 0.61 24.26
C ASN A 770 7.25 0.00 25.52
N LYS A 771 5.91 0.04 25.61
CA LYS A 771 5.17 -0.46 26.77
C LYS A 771 5.40 -1.96 27.04
N GLU A 772 5.46 -2.80 26.00
CA GLU A 772 5.67 -4.25 26.17
C GLU A 772 7.03 -4.55 26.81
N ILE A 773 8.09 -3.88 26.36
CA ILE A 773 9.42 -4.00 26.96
C ILE A 773 9.42 -3.52 28.41
N ILE A 774 8.73 -2.41 28.71
CA ILE A 774 8.63 -1.89 30.08
C ILE A 774 7.96 -2.90 31.01
N GLU A 775 6.82 -3.45 30.61
CA GLU A 775 6.13 -4.49 31.37
C GLU A 775 7.02 -5.71 31.58
N TYR A 776 7.73 -6.15 30.52
CA TYR A 776 8.65 -7.28 30.59
C TYR A 776 9.83 -7.02 31.54
N LEU A 777 10.47 -5.86 31.48
CA LEU A 777 11.57 -5.49 32.37
C LEU A 777 11.11 -5.45 33.83
N ILE A 778 9.95 -4.85 34.11
CA ILE A 778 9.38 -4.78 35.47
C ILE A 778 9.08 -6.19 36.00
N GLN A 779 8.49 -7.07 35.17
CA GLN A 779 8.25 -8.48 35.52
C GLN A 779 9.56 -9.22 35.86
N ASN A 780 10.68 -8.83 35.25
CA ASN A 780 12.00 -9.40 35.48
C ASN A 780 12.83 -8.62 36.51
N GLY A 781 12.20 -7.79 37.35
CA GLY A 781 12.86 -7.16 38.51
C GLY A 781 13.49 -5.79 38.23
N ALA A 782 13.09 -5.10 37.17
CA ALA A 782 13.48 -3.71 36.97
C ALA A 782 12.87 -2.79 38.05
N ASP A 783 13.71 -2.03 38.73
CA ASP A 783 13.29 -1.09 39.78
C ASP A 783 12.64 0.16 39.17
N VAL A 784 11.32 0.27 39.34
CA VAL A 784 10.51 1.41 38.89
C VAL A 784 10.90 2.71 39.59
N HIS A 785 11.41 2.61 40.82
CA HIS A 785 11.82 3.75 41.65
C HIS A 785 13.28 4.16 41.41
N ALA A 786 14.00 3.47 40.52
CA ALA A 786 15.41 3.72 40.26
C ALA A 786 15.68 5.19 39.92
N ASN A 787 16.64 5.77 40.64
CA ASN A 787 17.03 7.19 40.54
C ASN A 787 15.85 8.17 40.64
N ASN A 788 14.96 7.94 41.61
CA ASN A 788 13.81 8.78 41.90
C ASN A 788 12.76 8.75 40.78
N ASP A 789 12.34 7.55 40.38
CA ASP A 789 11.32 7.32 39.33
C ASP A 789 11.67 7.98 37.98
N ARG A 790 12.97 8.00 37.63
CA ARG A 790 13.49 8.67 36.43
C ARG A 790 12.88 8.16 35.12
N ALA A 791 12.43 6.90 35.10
CA ALA A 791 11.67 6.33 33.99
C ALA A 791 10.35 7.09 33.74
N LEU A 792 9.63 7.47 34.79
CA LEU A 792 8.38 8.24 34.71
C LEU A 792 8.64 9.66 34.20
N MET A 793 9.75 10.29 34.59
CA MET A 793 10.16 11.59 34.04
C MET A 793 10.34 11.53 32.51
N TRP A 794 11.05 10.52 32.01
CA TRP A 794 11.23 10.33 30.56
C TRP A 794 9.91 10.06 29.84
N ALA A 795 9.02 9.26 30.42
CA ALA A 795 7.68 9.01 29.88
C ALA A 795 6.82 10.29 29.81
N LYS A 796 6.85 11.13 30.87
CA LYS A 796 6.18 12.44 30.93
C LYS A 796 6.72 13.39 29.86
N PHE A 797 8.04 13.46 29.69
CA PHE A 797 8.66 14.31 28.66
C PHE A 797 8.30 13.84 27.24
N GLY A 798 8.17 12.52 27.04
CA GLY A 798 7.67 11.96 25.79
C GLY A 798 6.18 12.20 25.52
N ASN A 799 5.38 12.54 26.54
CA ASN A 799 3.93 12.67 26.45
C ASN A 799 3.23 11.39 25.93
N ASP A 800 3.71 10.21 26.36
CA ASP A 800 3.11 8.93 26.01
C ASP A 800 2.17 8.43 27.12
N LYS A 801 0.85 8.53 26.88
CA LYS A 801 -0.17 8.22 27.90
C LYS A 801 -0.15 6.77 28.35
N ASP A 802 0.17 5.84 27.47
CA ASP A 802 0.14 4.41 27.74
C ASP A 802 1.33 4.00 28.61
N VAL A 803 2.51 4.54 28.31
CA VAL A 803 3.72 4.31 29.10
C VAL A 803 3.63 4.98 30.47
N ILE A 804 3.10 6.22 30.55
CA ILE A 804 2.87 6.90 31.83
C ILE A 804 1.92 6.07 32.69
N SER A 805 0.79 5.65 32.12
CA SER A 805 -0.18 4.82 32.84
C SER A 805 0.40 3.48 33.28
N CYS A 806 1.24 2.86 32.45
CA CYS A 806 1.94 1.61 32.78
C CYS A 806 2.87 1.78 33.99
N LEU A 807 3.73 2.81 33.99
CA LEU A 807 4.66 3.06 35.09
C LEU A 807 3.92 3.39 36.39
N LEU A 808 2.85 4.22 36.33
CA LEU A 808 2.04 4.57 37.50
C LEU A 808 1.33 3.34 38.11
N ARG A 809 0.78 2.46 37.27
CA ARG A 809 0.17 1.19 37.74
C ARG A 809 1.18 0.28 38.43
N ASN A 810 2.45 0.37 38.05
CA ASN A 810 3.55 -0.38 38.65
C ASN A 810 4.25 0.39 39.79
N GLY A 811 3.59 1.40 40.35
CA GLY A 811 4.01 2.06 41.59
C GLY A 811 4.82 3.34 41.41
N ALA A 812 5.09 3.80 40.17
CA ALA A 812 5.92 4.99 39.96
C ALA A 812 5.34 6.22 40.68
N ASN A 813 6.17 6.94 41.44
CA ASN A 813 5.72 8.06 42.24
C ASN A 813 5.53 9.32 41.37
N VAL A 814 4.28 9.81 41.26
CA VAL A 814 3.92 11.02 40.50
C VAL A 814 4.68 12.26 40.99
N ASN A 815 4.95 12.29 42.30
CA ASN A 815 5.60 13.38 43.04
C ASN A 815 7.09 13.13 43.28
N ALA A 816 7.68 12.09 42.66
CA ALA A 816 9.12 11.87 42.73
C ALA A 816 9.83 13.15 42.30
N ASP A 817 10.70 13.65 43.17
CA ASP A 817 11.39 14.93 43.04
C ASP A 817 12.49 14.84 41.96
N THR A 818 12.10 14.61 40.72
CA THR A 818 13.01 14.59 39.58
C THR A 818 13.34 16.03 39.22
N ASP A 819 14.16 16.69 40.04
CA ASP A 819 14.61 18.08 39.84
C ASP A 819 13.49 18.98 39.27
N LEU A 820 12.37 19.03 40.00
CA LEU A 820 11.08 19.64 39.61
C LEU A 820 11.13 21.19 39.51
N VAL A 821 12.31 21.80 39.60
CA VAL A 821 12.54 23.20 39.17
C VAL A 821 12.40 23.35 37.64
N THR A 822 12.37 22.24 36.90
CA THR A 822 12.65 22.25 35.46
C THR A 822 11.39 22.12 34.56
N VAL A 823 10.37 21.37 34.98
CA VAL A 823 9.13 21.18 34.17
C VAL A 823 8.21 22.40 34.22
N SER A 824 8.19 23.14 35.35
CA SER A 824 7.35 24.33 35.52
C SER A 824 7.73 25.50 34.60
N LYS A 825 8.94 25.51 34.04
CA LYS A 825 9.42 26.55 33.08
C LYS A 825 9.26 26.16 31.62
N LEU A 826 9.01 24.88 31.32
CA LEU A 826 8.65 24.43 29.98
C LEU A 826 7.12 24.52 29.86
N LYS A 827 6.62 25.59 29.23
CA LYS A 827 5.22 25.69 28.80
C LYS A 827 4.91 24.59 27.77
N VAL A 828 4.77 23.35 28.21
CA VAL A 828 4.19 22.27 27.41
C VAL A 828 2.68 22.39 27.56
N LYS A 829 2.04 22.92 26.52
CA LYS A 829 0.61 22.74 26.31
C LYS A 829 0.35 21.24 26.22
N SER A 830 -0.19 20.62 27.27
CA SER A 830 -0.84 19.32 27.10
C SER A 830 -2.04 19.22 28.04
N GLY A 831 -3.23 19.04 27.46
CA GLY A 831 -4.47 18.76 28.18
C GLY A 831 -4.49 17.37 28.83
N VAL A 832 -3.40 16.61 28.75
CA VAL A 832 -3.30 15.22 29.20
C VAL A 832 -3.28 15.10 30.73
N LEU A 833 -2.64 16.05 31.42
CA LEU A 833 -2.65 16.09 32.89
C LEU A 833 -4.04 16.42 33.45
N TYR A 834 -4.88 17.13 32.68
CA TYR A 834 -6.22 17.50 33.11
C TYR A 834 -7.19 16.31 33.04
N ASP A 835 -7.05 15.44 32.03
CA ASP A 835 -7.92 14.27 31.87
C ASP A 835 -7.61 13.15 32.87
N LEU A 836 -6.33 12.90 33.17
CA LEU A 836 -5.92 11.86 34.12
C LEU A 836 -6.24 12.19 35.59
N PHE A 837 -6.26 13.48 35.96
CA PHE A 837 -6.68 13.93 37.29
C PHE A 837 -8.18 13.72 37.55
N ILE A 838 -8.99 13.61 36.50
CA ILE A 838 -10.45 13.41 36.61
C ILE A 838 -10.78 11.92 36.81
N GLU A 839 -9.95 10.99 36.32
CA GLU A 839 -10.25 9.56 36.36
C GLU A 839 -9.71 8.81 37.60
N ASN A 840 -8.74 9.35 38.36
CA ASN A 840 -8.31 8.79 39.64
C ASN A 840 -7.92 9.90 40.65
N PRO A 841 -8.76 10.21 41.65
CA PRO A 841 -8.50 11.28 42.60
C PRO A 841 -7.67 10.86 43.84
N THR A 842 -7.03 9.68 43.83
CA THR A 842 -6.17 9.20 44.92
C THR A 842 -4.70 9.29 44.57
#